data_AF-A0A975PCX5-F1
#
_entry.id   AF-A0A975PCX5-F1
#
_cell.length_a   1.000
_cell.length_b   1.000
_cell.length_c   1.000
_cell.angle_alpha   90.00
_cell.angle_beta   90.00
_cell.angle_gamma   90.00
#
_symmetry.space_group_name_H-M   'P 1'
#
loop_
_entity.id
_entity.type
_entity.pdbx_description
1 polymer ?
#
loop_
_entity_poly.entity_id
_entity_poly.type
_entity_poly.pdbx_seq_one_letter_code
_entity_poly.pdbx_strand_id
1 'polypeptide(L)'
;MSRKSNQLVRPRNRPDFGLPWIPVFLGITSLLIGITGLVVTTLQPASEVKIIVEGQQPWNISQETVEAALDEPVASWRPLTLVVTDRTLSLEEQQGNLEPGTDILLSTRLPEPNKERAPYDTVRQIQAVGKVGIRPVFDDPDQNLVAGQDIHDAYQTNVGLGHGPLAVVAAAQEASLELSDRSDQSFWPWLLGTVLGLLLTAFAMSKALKRRSLWEARFRRLTAAQRRLAGVVLDLEALEVTYRAVDPEQRPPGFTEAWTKVRDASLDLARTEKEVVAAVRGRSSGMTARTAKKVEKFETQVSDLVAAADAVMEAGTVIGDFGSGETTFQRLGAPLAFAARELLTRLRAAPAGAVEPQMITSLESALDSLLEAGAGTAGGTEPAVHTWERAERGLKRQAQTLSRMLRHMLPRRRLRRMPARPVVVPRPTEDLSVLRTSLGLAPQGSRRSLDALDAANAMAREVFGRLPEFDDAQEEAQTRRRLPANPKLRKGIGLGVKVLAGLVAGFVALLLSLTAMFSIDDASGTLPTGSRPLEALRFEPDAGGFDVEKIRRDVEDNFMEDLEVMVVAGDAEDDLLLSMDYAVNARKYDPDDPMASSRVDANHLLETMWKLKAQYPHLVDESTGELLPGQAVLPVYFFDNGYTTVPAWLTSEVYYADARRMGRFNWDTSEFFISKPEEAVSESLEQISKAQQWNGYTWQIRDSDPLLLLLFPIMGIVLFIGYQVLRYGGSMSMRLGRFGKDAARLRTVRKDLEALTMGLDDSRLNAVLMFDRGSAPLAADSDQRLFESALAVAWRMAEELASRPLAQRLGPDYTDQIRRFEYLVSVLSVRDTDVAWRAQALLDAEREA
;
A
#
# COMPACT_ATOMS: atom_id res chain seq x y z
N MET A 1 23.42 12.21 56.22
CA MET A 1 23.36 13.49 55.48
C MET A 1 23.86 13.26 54.07
N SER A 2 22.97 13.14 53.09
CA SER A 2 23.30 12.88 51.68
C SER A 2 22.71 13.98 50.82
N ARG A 3 23.58 14.62 50.02
CA ARG A 3 23.25 15.68 49.06
C ARG A 3 22.18 15.17 48.09
N LYS A 4 20.93 15.60 48.26
CA LYS A 4 19.94 15.57 47.19
C LYS A 4 20.37 16.61 46.16
N SER A 5 21.05 16.15 45.12
CA SER A 5 21.22 16.92 43.88
C SER A 5 19.83 17.21 43.33
N ASN A 6 19.40 18.47 43.38
CA ASN A 6 18.25 18.96 42.62
C ASN A 6 18.55 18.74 41.14
N GLN A 7 18.13 17.61 40.60
CA GLN A 7 18.11 17.39 39.16
C GLN A 7 17.17 18.43 38.56
N LEU A 8 17.76 19.30 37.74
CA LEU A 8 17.10 20.23 36.83
C LEU A 8 15.83 19.61 36.24
N VAL A 9 14.72 20.33 36.39
CA VAL A 9 13.41 19.98 35.85
C VAL A 9 13.55 19.83 34.34
N ARG A 10 13.61 18.58 33.87
CA ARG A 10 13.68 18.23 32.45
C ARG A 10 12.51 18.88 31.68
N PRO A 11 12.74 19.29 30.41
CA PRO A 11 11.74 19.98 29.61
C PRO A 11 10.40 19.21 29.58
N ARG A 12 9.35 19.90 30.03
CA ARG A 12 7.94 19.47 30.06
C ARG A 12 7.57 18.58 28.87
N ASN A 13 7.22 17.33 29.19
CA ASN A 13 6.77 16.24 28.31
C ASN A 13 6.26 16.66 26.92
N ARG A 14 6.92 16.12 25.89
CA ARG A 14 6.41 16.12 24.51
C ARG A 14 5.01 15.49 24.49
N PRO A 15 4.09 15.95 23.61
CA PRO A 15 2.80 15.30 23.46
C PRO A 15 3.01 13.82 23.13
N ASP A 16 2.51 12.93 24.00
CA ASP A 16 2.56 11.49 23.76
C ASP A 16 1.42 11.13 22.82
N PHE A 17 1.73 11.09 21.53
CA PHE A 17 0.77 10.81 20.47
C PHE A 17 0.19 9.39 20.52
N GLY A 18 0.76 8.52 21.36
CA GLY A 18 0.39 7.11 21.49
C GLY A 18 0.82 6.27 20.27
N LEU A 19 1.16 5.01 20.54
CA LEU A 19 1.27 4.00 19.49
C LEU A 19 -0.16 3.59 19.05
N PRO A 20 -0.38 3.35 17.74
CA PRO A 20 -1.67 2.88 17.27
C PRO A 20 -1.81 1.38 17.59
N TRP A 21 -2.01 1.05 18.88
CA TRP A 21 -2.04 -0.33 19.36
C TRP A 21 -3.15 -1.17 18.73
N ILE A 22 -4.30 -0.57 18.41
CA ILE A 22 -5.43 -1.28 17.79
C ILE A 22 -5.07 -1.87 16.42
N PRO A 23 -4.57 -1.09 15.43
CA PRO A 23 -4.16 -1.68 14.16
C PRO A 23 -2.93 -2.59 14.28
N VAL A 24 -2.02 -2.37 15.25
CA VAL A 24 -0.90 -3.29 15.49
C VAL A 24 -1.43 -4.65 15.95
N PHE A 25 -2.35 -4.66 16.91
CA PHE A 25 -2.98 -5.89 17.41
C PHE A 25 -3.75 -6.60 16.29
N LEU A 26 -4.59 -5.88 15.54
CA LEU A 26 -5.31 -6.44 14.39
C LEU A 26 -4.36 -7.01 13.32
N GLY A 27 -3.24 -6.34 13.04
CA GLY A 27 -2.26 -6.84 12.08
C GLY A 27 -1.60 -8.14 12.54
N ILE A 28 -1.24 -8.23 13.83
CA ILE A 28 -0.69 -9.47 14.42
C ILE A 28 -1.72 -10.60 14.40
N THR A 29 -2.97 -10.33 14.77
CA THR A 29 -4.05 -11.32 14.71
C THR A 29 -4.28 -11.80 13.27
N SER A 30 -4.28 -10.89 12.29
CA SER A 30 -4.44 -11.26 10.87
C SER A 30 -3.29 -12.15 10.39
N LEU A 31 -2.06 -11.86 10.81
CA LEU A 31 -0.88 -12.66 10.50
C LEU A 31 -0.99 -14.06 11.12
N LEU A 32 -1.41 -14.16 12.39
CA LEU A 32 -1.59 -15.44 13.06
C LEU A 32 -2.66 -16.29 12.37
N ILE A 33 -3.79 -15.71 11.98
CA ILE A 33 -4.83 -16.40 11.20
C ILE A 33 -4.27 -16.91 9.86
N GLY A 34 -3.52 -16.08 9.12
CA GLY A 34 -2.91 -16.49 7.86
C GLY A 34 -1.88 -17.61 8.01
N ILE A 35 -1.00 -17.54 9.02
CA ILE A 35 -0.02 -18.60 9.31
C ILE A 35 -0.74 -19.90 9.72
N THR A 36 -1.78 -19.80 10.55
CA THR A 36 -2.54 -20.97 11.00
C THR A 36 -3.24 -21.62 9.82
N GLY A 37 -3.85 -20.83 8.94
CA GLY A 37 -4.44 -21.31 7.69
C GLY A 37 -3.43 -22.03 6.80
N LEU A 38 -2.25 -21.44 6.61
CA LEU A 38 -1.18 -22.05 5.82
C LEU A 38 -0.75 -23.40 6.42
N VAL A 39 -0.49 -23.45 7.73
CA VAL A 39 -0.14 -24.68 8.43
C VAL A 39 -1.24 -25.74 8.28
N VAL A 40 -2.51 -25.37 8.45
CA VAL A 40 -3.64 -26.30 8.30
C VAL A 40 -3.73 -26.86 6.87
N THR A 41 -3.49 -26.03 5.85
CA THR A 41 -3.53 -26.45 4.43
C THR A 41 -2.30 -27.23 3.97
N THR A 42 -1.18 -27.15 4.70
CA THR A 42 0.09 -27.82 4.36
C THR A 42 0.43 -28.97 5.30
N LEU A 43 -0.50 -29.39 6.16
CA LEU A 43 -0.32 -30.61 6.94
C LEU A 43 -0.09 -31.79 5.98
N GLN A 44 0.67 -32.79 6.42
CA GLN A 44 0.77 -34.07 5.73
C GLN A 44 -0.18 -35.06 6.40
N PRO A 45 -0.72 -36.05 5.65
CA PRO A 45 -1.47 -37.15 6.24
C PRO A 45 -0.62 -37.84 7.31
N ALA A 46 -1.23 -38.13 8.47
CA ALA A 46 -0.55 -38.66 9.65
C ALA A 46 -1.07 -40.03 10.11
N SER A 47 -2.12 -40.53 9.45
CA SER A 47 -2.65 -41.88 9.64
C SER A 47 -2.28 -42.76 8.46
N GLU A 48 -2.55 -44.07 8.57
CA GLU A 48 -2.26 -45.05 7.52
C GLU A 48 -3.54 -45.85 7.21
N VAL A 49 -3.63 -46.37 6.00
CA VAL A 49 -4.66 -47.36 5.62
C VAL A 49 -4.16 -48.74 6.01
N LYS A 50 -4.90 -49.40 6.90
CA LYS A 50 -4.64 -50.79 7.28
C LYS A 50 -5.28 -51.74 6.27
N ILE A 51 -4.48 -52.58 5.62
CA ILE A 51 -4.95 -53.58 4.67
C ILE A 51 -5.02 -54.95 5.34
N ILE A 52 -6.17 -55.62 5.23
CA ILE A 52 -6.42 -56.96 5.77
C ILE A 52 -6.92 -57.85 4.64
N VAL A 53 -6.16 -58.91 4.32
CA VAL A 53 -6.55 -59.89 3.30
C VAL A 53 -7.17 -61.11 3.96
N GLU A 54 -8.44 -61.40 3.64
CA GLU A 54 -9.16 -62.57 4.16
C GLU A 54 -9.17 -63.72 3.14
N GLY A 55 -9.05 -64.97 3.61
CA GLY A 55 -9.18 -66.14 2.74
C GLY A 55 -8.03 -66.29 1.73
N GLN A 56 -8.29 -67.03 0.65
CA GLN A 56 -7.35 -67.22 -0.45
C GLN A 56 -7.82 -66.38 -1.63
N GLN A 57 -7.01 -65.38 -2.00
CA GLN A 57 -7.33 -64.50 -3.11
C GLN A 57 -6.64 -64.98 -4.40
N PRO A 58 -7.24 -64.74 -5.58
CA PRO A 58 -6.58 -64.96 -6.85
C PRO A 58 -5.40 -63.99 -7.04
N TRP A 59 -4.62 -64.17 -8.11
CA TRP A 59 -3.61 -63.20 -8.56
C TRP A 59 -2.46 -62.93 -7.57
N ASN A 60 -2.03 -63.97 -6.83
CA ASN A 60 -0.97 -63.87 -5.82
C ASN A 60 -1.25 -62.85 -4.69
N ILE A 61 -2.52 -62.53 -4.44
CA ILE A 61 -2.90 -61.62 -3.36
C ILE A 61 -2.95 -62.41 -2.03
N SER A 62 -2.13 -62.01 -1.09
CA SER A 62 -2.08 -62.54 0.27
C SER A 62 -1.62 -61.45 1.22
N GLN A 63 -1.79 -61.63 2.53
CA GLN A 63 -1.28 -60.64 3.48
C GLN A 63 0.23 -60.42 3.33
N GLU A 64 1.00 -61.51 3.15
CA GLU A 64 2.46 -61.47 3.00
C GLU A 64 2.88 -60.75 1.72
N THR A 65 2.23 -61.02 0.59
CA THR A 65 2.58 -60.41 -0.70
C THR A 65 2.16 -58.95 -0.79
N VAL A 66 1.04 -58.56 -0.14
CA VAL A 66 0.63 -57.15 -0.03
C VAL A 66 1.57 -56.38 0.88
N GLU A 67 1.97 -56.94 2.02
CA GLU A 67 2.95 -56.31 2.91
C GLU A 67 4.34 -56.19 2.25
N ALA A 68 4.75 -57.17 1.45
CA ALA A 68 5.99 -57.12 0.69
C ALA A 68 5.96 -56.08 -0.45
N ALA A 69 4.78 -55.81 -1.03
CA ALA A 69 4.60 -54.81 -2.08
C ALA A 69 4.46 -53.37 -1.55
N LEU A 70 4.30 -53.18 -0.23
CA LEU A 70 4.24 -51.87 0.40
C LEU A 70 5.67 -51.36 0.69
N ASP A 71 6.24 -50.60 -0.26
CA ASP A 71 7.50 -49.88 -0.03
C ASP A 71 7.37 -48.86 1.12
N GLU A 72 6.22 -48.17 1.20
CA GLU A 72 5.84 -47.27 2.27
C GLU A 72 4.36 -47.50 2.67
N PRO A 73 3.97 -47.25 3.94
CA PRO A 73 2.57 -47.32 4.34
C PRO A 73 1.70 -46.34 3.53
N VAL A 74 0.51 -46.78 3.15
CA VAL A 74 -0.44 -45.91 2.43
C VAL A 74 -0.94 -44.82 3.37
N ALA A 75 -0.49 -43.59 3.16
CA ALA A 75 -0.81 -42.46 4.01
C ALA A 75 -2.26 -42.01 3.86
N SER A 76 -2.93 -41.75 4.98
CA SER A 76 -4.32 -41.31 5.04
C SER A 76 -4.54 -40.19 6.07
N TRP A 77 -5.60 -39.42 5.88
CA TRP A 77 -5.98 -38.35 6.80
C TRP A 77 -6.75 -38.84 8.03
N ARG A 78 -7.34 -40.03 7.92
CA ARG A 78 -8.06 -40.73 8.98
C ARG A 78 -7.62 -42.19 8.98
N PRO A 79 -7.58 -42.87 10.14
CA PRO A 79 -7.31 -44.31 10.16
C PRO A 79 -8.42 -45.01 9.38
N LEU A 80 -8.05 -45.72 8.32
CA LEU A 80 -8.97 -46.47 7.47
C LEU A 80 -8.57 -47.95 7.48
N THR A 81 -9.55 -48.84 7.44
CA THR A 81 -9.29 -50.28 7.29
C THR A 81 -9.93 -50.80 6.01
N LEU A 82 -9.10 -51.28 5.09
CA LEU A 82 -9.49 -51.97 3.85
C LEU A 82 -9.42 -53.48 4.07
N VAL A 83 -10.56 -54.15 3.97
CA VAL A 83 -10.66 -55.61 4.01
C VAL A 83 -10.87 -56.14 2.61
N VAL A 84 -10.02 -57.09 2.19
CA VAL A 84 -10.08 -57.74 0.87
C VAL A 84 -10.66 -59.14 1.01
N THR A 85 -11.66 -59.46 0.19
CA THR A 85 -12.38 -60.74 0.21
C THR A 85 -12.59 -61.30 -1.20
N ASP A 86 -12.87 -62.60 -1.31
CA ASP A 86 -13.08 -63.31 -2.58
C ASP A 86 -14.56 -63.55 -2.91
N ARG A 87 -15.47 -63.10 -2.03
CA ARG A 87 -16.92 -63.27 -2.17
C ARG A 87 -17.62 -62.05 -2.73
N THR A 88 -18.78 -62.27 -3.32
CA THR A 88 -19.72 -61.19 -3.67
C THR A 88 -20.34 -60.62 -2.39
N LEU A 89 -20.40 -59.30 -2.31
CA LEU A 89 -20.94 -58.56 -1.18
C LEU A 89 -22.46 -58.57 -1.20
N SER A 90 -23.07 -58.76 -0.03
CA SER A 90 -24.52 -58.62 0.14
C SER A 90 -24.99 -57.19 -0.09
N LEU A 91 -26.27 -57.00 -0.36
CA LEU A 91 -26.85 -55.66 -0.55
C LEU A 91 -26.65 -54.76 0.68
N GLU A 92 -26.72 -55.34 1.89
CA GLU A 92 -26.49 -54.59 3.13
C GLU A 92 -25.04 -54.10 3.25
N GLU A 93 -24.07 -54.95 2.92
CA GLU A 93 -22.64 -54.59 2.92
C GLU A 93 -22.32 -53.52 1.87
N GLN A 94 -22.92 -53.62 0.66
CA GLN A 94 -22.79 -52.60 -0.39
C GLN A 94 -23.35 -51.24 0.04
N GLN A 95 -24.42 -51.24 0.85
CA GLN A 95 -25.01 -50.03 1.43
C GLN A 95 -24.24 -49.51 2.66
N GLY A 96 -23.11 -50.16 3.01
CA GLY A 96 -22.22 -49.71 4.06
C GLY A 96 -22.48 -50.30 5.45
N ASN A 97 -23.34 -51.31 5.57
CA ASN A 97 -23.50 -52.10 6.80
C ASN A 97 -22.34 -53.10 6.94
N LEU A 98 -21.14 -52.57 7.22
CA LEU A 98 -19.90 -53.34 7.34
C LEU A 98 -19.58 -53.71 8.80
N GLU A 99 -18.85 -54.81 8.99
CA GLU A 99 -18.41 -55.25 10.32
C GLU A 99 -17.66 -54.15 11.10
N PRO A 100 -17.82 -54.08 12.44
CA PRO A 100 -17.14 -53.08 13.26
C PRO A 100 -15.63 -53.09 13.04
N GLY A 101 -15.06 -51.95 12.65
CA GLY A 101 -13.63 -51.82 12.35
C GLY A 101 -13.25 -51.97 10.88
N THR A 102 -14.19 -52.31 9.99
CA THR A 102 -13.98 -52.35 8.53
C THR A 102 -14.58 -51.11 7.88
N ASP A 103 -13.76 -50.24 7.31
CA ASP A 103 -14.25 -49.02 6.65
C ASP A 103 -14.56 -49.26 5.18
N ILE A 104 -13.84 -50.20 4.57
CA ILE A 104 -13.97 -50.57 3.17
C ILE A 104 -13.89 -52.07 3.05
N LEU A 105 -14.84 -52.67 2.33
CA LEU A 105 -14.84 -54.08 1.98
C LEU A 105 -14.74 -54.19 0.46
N LEU A 106 -13.64 -54.75 -0.03
CA LEU A 106 -13.32 -54.89 -1.46
C LEU A 106 -13.31 -56.38 -1.83
N SER A 107 -14.08 -56.72 -2.86
CA SER A 107 -14.09 -58.06 -3.47
C SER A 107 -13.11 -58.14 -4.62
N THR A 108 -12.34 -59.23 -4.68
CA THR A 108 -11.43 -59.54 -5.79
C THR A 108 -12.14 -60.12 -7.02
N ARG A 109 -13.46 -60.36 -6.93
CA ARG A 109 -14.28 -60.88 -8.04
C ARG A 109 -14.32 -59.89 -9.21
N LEU A 110 -14.03 -60.39 -10.40
CA LEU A 110 -14.15 -59.62 -11.64
C LEU A 110 -15.61 -59.41 -12.05
N PRO A 111 -15.92 -58.38 -12.86
CA PRO A 111 -17.28 -58.15 -13.34
C PRO A 111 -17.73 -59.24 -14.29
N GLU A 112 -19.03 -59.50 -14.28
CA GLU A 112 -19.64 -60.23 -15.39
C GLU A 112 -19.59 -59.35 -16.66
N PRO A 113 -19.35 -59.95 -17.84
CA PRO A 113 -19.33 -59.19 -19.09
C PRO A 113 -20.68 -58.53 -19.36
N ASN A 114 -20.66 -57.23 -19.66
CA ASN A 114 -21.90 -56.50 -19.92
C ASN A 114 -22.61 -57.05 -21.17
N LYS A 115 -23.95 -57.11 -21.12
CA LYS A 115 -24.81 -57.63 -22.21
C LYS A 115 -25.34 -56.57 -23.15
N GLU A 116 -25.21 -55.29 -22.78
CA GLU A 116 -25.75 -54.18 -23.54
C GLU A 116 -24.70 -53.07 -23.73
N ARG A 117 -24.75 -52.37 -24.87
CA ARG A 117 -23.98 -51.13 -25.05
C ARG A 117 -24.60 -50.03 -24.20
N ALA A 118 -24.06 -49.84 -23.00
CA ALA A 118 -24.47 -48.80 -22.08
C ALA A 118 -23.45 -47.64 -22.05
N PRO A 119 -23.86 -46.42 -21.67
CA PRO A 119 -22.91 -45.35 -21.36
C PRO A 119 -21.90 -45.82 -20.32
N TYR A 120 -20.65 -45.36 -20.43
CA TYR A 120 -19.53 -45.76 -19.57
C TYR A 120 -19.87 -45.77 -18.07
N ASP A 121 -20.50 -44.70 -17.56
CA ASP A 121 -20.86 -44.59 -16.13
C ASP A 121 -21.86 -45.66 -15.68
N THR A 122 -22.75 -46.08 -16.59
CA THR A 122 -23.71 -47.16 -16.33
C THR A 122 -23.02 -48.51 -16.31
N VAL A 123 -22.08 -48.76 -17.23
CA VAL A 123 -21.26 -49.98 -17.23
C VAL A 123 -20.50 -50.09 -15.91
N ARG A 124 -19.80 -49.02 -15.55
CA ARG A 124 -19.05 -48.89 -14.30
C ARG A 124 -19.88 -49.18 -13.06
N GLN A 125 -21.07 -48.58 -12.98
CA GLN A 125 -21.99 -48.82 -11.87
C GLN A 125 -22.38 -50.31 -11.80
N ILE A 126 -22.73 -50.93 -12.92
CA ILE A 126 -23.08 -52.35 -13.00
C ILE A 126 -21.90 -53.22 -12.58
N GLN A 127 -20.68 -52.88 -13.00
CA GLN A 127 -19.47 -53.62 -12.68
C GLN A 127 -19.13 -53.56 -11.18
N ALA A 128 -19.38 -52.45 -10.49
CA ALA A 128 -19.07 -52.33 -9.06
C ALA A 128 -20.10 -53.03 -8.13
N VAL A 129 -21.30 -53.35 -8.63
CA VAL A 129 -22.35 -54.00 -7.84
C VAL A 129 -21.84 -55.33 -7.26
N GLY A 130 -22.02 -55.51 -5.95
CA GLY A 130 -21.58 -56.74 -5.28
C GLY A 130 -20.10 -56.85 -5.01
N LYS A 131 -19.32 -55.78 -5.19
CA LYS A 131 -17.86 -55.88 -5.09
C LYS A 131 -17.17 -54.85 -4.23
N VAL A 132 -17.83 -53.75 -3.94
CA VAL A 132 -17.30 -52.75 -3.02
C VAL A 132 -18.41 -52.26 -2.10
N GLY A 133 -18.08 -52.18 -0.83
CA GLY A 133 -18.92 -51.54 0.18
C GLY A 133 -18.04 -50.59 0.97
N ILE A 134 -18.49 -49.35 1.14
CA ILE A 134 -17.84 -48.40 2.03
C ILE A 134 -18.75 -48.06 3.18
N ARG A 135 -18.19 -47.94 4.39
CA ARG A 135 -18.91 -47.37 5.52
C ARG A 135 -19.26 -45.92 5.17
N PRO A 136 -20.51 -45.46 5.36
CA PRO A 136 -20.90 -44.11 4.94
C PRO A 136 -20.04 -43.05 5.62
N VAL A 137 -19.31 -42.27 4.83
CA VAL A 137 -18.49 -41.14 5.28
C VAL A 137 -19.18 -39.82 4.97
N PHE A 138 -19.88 -39.76 3.83
CA PHE A 138 -20.60 -38.57 3.38
C PHE A 138 -22.08 -38.62 3.77
N ASP A 139 -22.68 -37.45 4.00
CA ASP A 139 -24.12 -37.32 4.23
C ASP A 139 -24.94 -37.68 2.97
N ASP A 140 -24.32 -37.56 1.80
CA ASP A 140 -24.93 -37.86 0.49
C ASP A 140 -24.66 -39.32 0.08
N PRO A 141 -25.69 -40.17 -0.06
CA PRO A 141 -25.53 -41.56 -0.47
C PRO A 141 -24.88 -41.72 -1.85
N ASP A 142 -25.13 -40.78 -2.78
CA ASP A 142 -24.59 -40.87 -4.14
C ASP A 142 -23.07 -40.66 -4.14
N GLN A 143 -22.56 -39.80 -3.26
CA GLN A 143 -21.11 -39.59 -3.08
C GLN A 143 -20.43 -40.83 -2.52
N ASN A 144 -21.07 -41.51 -1.57
CA ASN A 144 -20.54 -42.76 -1.04
C ASN A 144 -20.50 -43.87 -2.11
N LEU A 145 -21.54 -43.95 -2.95
CA LEU A 145 -21.57 -44.91 -4.06
C LEU A 145 -20.43 -44.64 -5.07
N VAL A 146 -20.25 -43.37 -5.45
CA VAL A 146 -19.21 -42.97 -6.41
C VAL A 146 -17.81 -43.26 -5.86
N ALA A 147 -17.53 -42.89 -4.60
CA ALA A 147 -16.26 -43.18 -3.94
C ALA A 147 -15.97 -44.70 -3.90
N GLY A 148 -16.99 -45.52 -3.60
CA GLY A 148 -16.86 -46.98 -3.66
C GLY A 148 -16.50 -47.46 -5.07
N GLN A 149 -17.16 -46.94 -6.10
CA GLN A 149 -16.86 -47.27 -7.50
C GLN A 149 -15.42 -46.88 -7.88
N ASP A 150 -14.93 -45.71 -7.45
CA ASP A 150 -13.56 -45.26 -7.77
C ASP A 150 -12.52 -46.21 -7.16
N ILE A 151 -12.74 -46.65 -5.92
CA ILE A 151 -11.90 -47.65 -5.24
C ILE A 151 -11.92 -49.00 -5.99
N HIS A 152 -13.08 -49.45 -6.45
CA HIS A 152 -13.20 -50.69 -7.22
C HIS A 152 -12.49 -50.60 -8.57
N ASP A 153 -12.64 -49.49 -9.28
CA ASP A 153 -11.98 -49.27 -10.56
C ASP A 153 -10.47 -49.25 -10.41
N ALA A 154 -9.94 -48.60 -9.37
CA ALA A 154 -8.51 -48.61 -9.09
C ALA A 154 -7.97 -50.04 -8.91
N TYR A 155 -8.70 -50.91 -8.20
CA TYR A 155 -8.37 -52.33 -8.13
C TYR A 155 -8.43 -52.99 -9.51
N GLN A 156 -9.57 -52.90 -10.20
CA GLN A 156 -9.82 -53.61 -11.46
C GLN A 156 -8.83 -53.18 -12.55
N THR A 157 -8.60 -51.89 -12.72
CA THR A 157 -7.63 -51.37 -13.71
C THR A 157 -6.24 -51.94 -13.47
N ASN A 158 -5.78 -51.94 -12.22
CA ASN A 158 -4.45 -52.46 -11.89
C ASN A 158 -4.33 -53.98 -12.03
N VAL A 159 -5.39 -54.74 -11.74
CA VAL A 159 -5.41 -56.17 -12.04
C VAL A 159 -5.23 -56.44 -13.54
N GLY A 160 -5.85 -55.64 -14.41
CA GLY A 160 -5.67 -55.75 -15.86
C GLY A 160 -4.29 -55.34 -16.37
N LEU A 161 -3.57 -54.50 -15.63
CA LEU A 161 -2.15 -54.17 -15.86
C LEU A 161 -1.21 -55.29 -15.42
N GLY A 162 -1.74 -56.39 -14.87
CA GLY A 162 -0.95 -57.50 -14.38
C GLY A 162 -0.59 -57.45 -12.90
N HIS A 163 -1.15 -56.51 -12.14
CA HIS A 163 -0.86 -56.38 -10.73
C HIS A 163 -1.71 -57.31 -9.88
N GLY A 164 -1.09 -57.88 -8.85
CA GLY A 164 -1.74 -58.68 -7.83
C GLY A 164 -1.80 -57.87 -6.53
N PRO A 165 -0.80 -58.01 -5.64
CA PRO A 165 -0.74 -57.23 -4.41
C PRO A 165 -0.75 -55.71 -4.65
N LEU A 166 -0.11 -55.21 -5.72
CA LEU A 166 -0.10 -53.76 -6.01
C LEU A 166 -1.47 -53.21 -6.41
N ALA A 167 -2.38 -54.04 -6.95
CA ALA A 167 -3.75 -53.63 -7.24
C ALA A 167 -4.55 -53.34 -5.96
N VAL A 168 -4.28 -54.08 -4.89
CA VAL A 168 -4.87 -53.82 -3.56
C VAL A 168 -4.29 -52.53 -2.96
N VAL A 169 -2.98 -52.31 -3.11
CA VAL A 169 -2.33 -51.07 -2.68
C VAL A 169 -2.92 -49.87 -3.44
N ALA A 170 -3.20 -50.01 -4.74
CA ALA A 170 -3.86 -48.96 -5.53
C ALA A 170 -5.27 -48.63 -5.04
N ALA A 171 -6.07 -49.65 -4.74
CA ALA A 171 -7.38 -49.43 -4.13
C ALA A 171 -7.29 -48.76 -2.76
N ALA A 172 -6.29 -49.11 -1.95
CA ALA A 172 -6.04 -48.46 -0.66
C ALA A 172 -5.61 -46.99 -0.82
N GLN A 173 -4.78 -46.69 -1.82
CA GLN A 173 -4.39 -45.32 -2.14
C GLN A 173 -5.59 -44.49 -2.63
N GLU A 174 -6.40 -45.04 -3.53
CA GLU A 174 -7.62 -44.35 -4.01
C GLU A 174 -8.61 -44.13 -2.87
N ALA A 175 -8.77 -45.12 -1.99
CA ALA A 175 -9.58 -44.98 -0.78
C ALA A 175 -9.08 -43.88 0.15
N SER A 176 -7.76 -43.73 0.30
CA SER A 176 -7.16 -42.66 1.10
C SER A 176 -7.47 -41.28 0.54
N LEU A 177 -7.63 -41.16 -0.79
CA LEU A 177 -7.96 -39.93 -1.49
C LEU A 177 -9.46 -39.64 -1.42
N GLU A 178 -10.30 -40.59 -1.80
CA GLU A 178 -11.76 -40.45 -1.89
C GLU A 178 -12.42 -40.29 -0.53
N LEU A 179 -11.99 -41.07 0.47
CA LEU A 179 -12.57 -41.02 1.82
C LEU A 179 -11.89 -39.99 2.74
N SER A 180 -10.93 -39.23 2.20
CA SER A 180 -10.38 -38.08 2.92
C SER A 180 -11.42 -36.97 2.97
N ASP A 181 -11.86 -36.64 4.18
CA ASP A 181 -12.69 -35.46 4.42
C ASP A 181 -11.84 -34.20 4.22
N ARG A 182 -11.66 -33.81 2.96
CA ARG A 182 -10.87 -32.65 2.55
C ARG A 182 -11.55 -31.33 2.93
N SER A 183 -12.80 -31.37 3.42
CA SER A 183 -13.58 -30.19 3.79
C SER A 183 -12.98 -29.45 4.99
N ASP A 184 -12.34 -30.17 5.92
CA ASP A 184 -11.62 -29.62 7.08
C ASP A 184 -10.37 -28.82 6.69
N GLN A 185 -9.88 -28.96 5.46
CA GLN A 185 -8.72 -28.26 4.91
C GLN A 185 -9.11 -27.08 4.01
N SER A 186 -10.39 -26.69 4.00
CA SER A 186 -10.85 -25.55 3.21
C SER A 186 -10.08 -24.29 3.55
N PHE A 187 -9.45 -23.71 2.53
CA PHE A 187 -8.64 -22.50 2.65
C PHE A 187 -9.48 -21.22 2.85
N TRP A 188 -10.75 -21.24 2.44
CA TRP A 188 -11.65 -20.09 2.42
C TRP A 188 -11.89 -19.38 3.78
N PRO A 189 -12.15 -20.08 4.90
CA PRO A 189 -12.36 -19.40 6.19
C PRO A 189 -11.10 -18.67 6.68
N TRP A 190 -9.93 -19.29 6.54
CA TRP A 190 -8.64 -18.70 6.92
C TRP A 190 -8.30 -17.50 6.05
N LEU A 191 -8.59 -17.60 4.75
CA LEU A 191 -8.50 -16.49 3.84
C LEU A 191 -9.36 -15.31 4.28
N LEU A 192 -10.67 -15.54 4.40
CA LEU A 192 -11.64 -14.49 4.65
C LEU A 192 -11.31 -13.79 5.97
N GLY A 193 -10.89 -14.55 6.99
CA GLY A 193 -10.36 -14.02 8.24
C GLY A 193 -9.14 -13.11 8.02
N THR A 194 -8.18 -13.52 7.19
CA THR A 194 -6.97 -12.74 6.89
C THR A 194 -7.29 -11.45 6.12
N VAL A 195 -8.09 -11.52 5.06
CA VAL A 195 -8.49 -10.34 4.25
C VAL A 195 -9.30 -9.35 5.09
N LEU A 196 -10.28 -9.85 5.86
CA LEU A 196 -11.09 -9.01 6.75
C LEU A 196 -10.23 -8.36 7.83
N GLY A 197 -9.31 -9.13 8.44
CA GLY A 197 -8.36 -8.63 9.42
C GLY A 197 -7.44 -7.53 8.86
N LEU A 198 -6.92 -7.72 7.66
CA LEU A 198 -6.09 -6.72 6.96
C LEU A 198 -6.90 -5.46 6.61
N LEU A 199 -8.15 -5.59 6.14
CA LEU A 199 -9.04 -4.45 5.88
C LEU A 199 -9.33 -3.65 7.17
N LEU A 200 -9.64 -4.34 8.26
CA LEU A 200 -9.85 -3.72 9.57
C LEU A 200 -8.58 -3.01 10.05
N THR A 201 -7.42 -3.63 9.86
CA THR A 201 -6.10 -3.05 10.15
C THR A 201 -5.88 -1.78 9.36
N ALA A 202 -6.09 -1.80 8.04
CA ALA A 202 -5.95 -0.65 7.16
C ALA A 202 -6.90 0.50 7.55
N PHE A 203 -8.15 0.18 7.87
CA PHE A 203 -9.15 1.17 8.29
C PHE A 203 -8.78 1.80 9.64
N ALA A 204 -8.44 0.99 10.65
CA ALA A 204 -8.04 1.44 11.97
C ALA A 204 -6.76 2.30 11.90
N MET A 205 -5.77 1.85 11.10
CA MET A 205 -4.52 2.56 10.87
C MET A 205 -4.77 3.92 10.20
N SER A 206 -5.59 3.98 9.14
CA SER A 206 -5.97 5.22 8.46
C SER A 206 -6.61 6.23 9.41
N LYS A 207 -7.55 5.80 10.26
CA LYS A 207 -8.17 6.68 11.26
C LYS A 207 -7.17 7.15 12.32
N ALA A 208 -6.32 6.26 12.84
CA ALA A 208 -5.32 6.59 13.85
C ALA A 208 -4.30 7.60 13.32
N LEU A 209 -3.77 7.36 12.12
CA LEU A 209 -2.80 8.21 11.46
C LEU A 209 -3.38 9.57 11.04
N LYS A 210 -4.62 9.60 10.52
CA LYS A 210 -5.32 10.86 10.21
C LYS A 210 -5.55 11.70 11.46
N ARG A 211 -6.03 11.08 12.54
CA ARG A 211 -6.21 11.76 13.83
C ARG A 211 -4.88 12.36 14.31
N ARG A 212 -3.81 11.57 14.30
CA ARG A 212 -2.48 11.99 14.71
C ARG A 212 -1.93 13.16 13.88
N SER A 213 -1.98 13.07 12.55
CA SER A 213 -1.51 14.14 11.66
C SER A 213 -2.23 15.48 11.86
N LEU A 214 -3.54 15.46 12.17
CA LEU A 214 -4.28 16.68 12.51
C LEU A 214 -3.81 17.28 13.84
N TRP A 215 -3.50 16.44 14.83
CA TRP A 215 -2.99 16.89 16.12
C TRP A 215 -1.57 17.45 16.00
N GLU A 216 -0.69 16.78 15.26
CA GLU A 216 0.65 17.27 14.96
C GLU A 216 0.62 18.58 14.16
N ALA A 217 -0.29 18.73 13.20
CA ALA A 217 -0.46 19.98 12.46
C ALA A 217 -0.81 21.16 13.39
N ARG A 218 -1.64 20.93 14.42
CA ARG A 218 -1.97 21.95 15.42
C ARG A 218 -0.78 22.29 16.31
N PHE A 219 -0.01 21.27 16.72
CA PHE A 219 1.21 21.47 17.48
C PHE A 219 2.22 22.31 16.70
N ARG A 220 2.42 22.03 15.41
CA ARG A 220 3.31 22.82 14.53
C ARG A 220 2.89 24.28 14.41
N ARG A 221 1.59 24.54 14.22
CA ARG A 221 1.05 25.91 14.16
C ARG A 221 1.29 26.65 15.47
N LEU A 222 1.07 25.97 16.60
CA LEU A 222 1.36 26.52 17.91
C LEU A 222 2.85 26.86 18.08
N THR A 223 3.77 25.93 17.76
CA THR A 223 5.22 26.18 17.89
C THR A 223 5.70 27.32 17.00
N ALA A 224 5.15 27.45 15.78
CA ALA A 224 5.47 28.57 14.90
C ALA A 224 4.96 29.91 15.46
N ALA A 225 3.74 29.95 16.02
CA ALA A 225 3.20 31.13 16.68
C ALA A 225 4.00 31.50 17.94
N GLN A 226 4.42 30.52 18.74
CA GLN A 226 5.27 30.72 19.93
C GLN A 226 6.63 31.31 19.56
N ARG A 227 7.25 30.86 18.47
CA ARG A 227 8.50 31.44 17.97
C ARG A 227 8.31 32.90 17.55
N ARG A 228 7.22 33.23 16.85
CA ARG A 228 6.91 34.62 16.45
C ARG A 228 6.70 35.52 17.66
N LEU A 229 5.94 35.05 18.66
CA LEU A 229 5.74 35.79 19.91
C LEU A 229 7.07 36.04 20.64
N ALA A 230 7.94 35.02 20.74
CA ALA A 230 9.27 35.18 21.33
C ALA A 230 10.14 36.18 20.58
N GLY A 231 10.04 36.22 19.23
CA GLY A 231 10.69 37.23 18.40
C GLY A 231 10.23 38.64 18.77
N VAL A 232 8.91 38.87 18.87
CA VAL A 232 8.37 40.18 19.29
C VAL A 232 8.84 40.59 20.68
N VAL A 233 8.97 39.65 21.61
CA VAL A 233 9.51 39.96 22.95
C VAL A 233 10.97 40.42 22.87
N LEU A 234 11.79 39.77 22.03
CA LEU A 234 13.15 40.23 21.78
C LEU A 234 13.15 41.63 21.14
N ASP A 235 12.25 41.87 20.18
CA ASP A 235 12.09 43.17 19.54
C ASP A 235 11.56 44.25 20.51
N LEU A 236 10.80 43.87 21.54
CA LEU A 236 10.32 44.79 22.58
C LEU A 236 11.46 45.42 23.39
N GLU A 237 12.57 44.71 23.59
CA GLU A 237 13.76 45.27 24.24
C GLU A 237 14.41 46.34 23.32
N ALA A 238 14.49 46.07 22.01
CA ALA A 238 14.98 47.05 21.03
C ALA A 238 14.03 48.25 20.87
N LEU A 239 12.73 48.00 20.90
CA LEU A 239 11.67 49.02 20.89
C LEU A 239 11.73 49.91 22.14
N GLU A 240 12.03 49.36 23.31
CA GLU A 240 12.15 50.17 24.52
C GLU A 240 13.36 51.12 24.44
N VAL A 241 14.49 50.63 23.91
CA VAL A 241 15.68 51.46 23.69
C VAL A 241 15.38 52.59 22.72
N THR A 242 14.74 52.29 21.57
CA THR A 242 14.35 53.32 20.59
C THR A 242 13.30 54.28 21.16
N TYR A 243 12.30 53.80 21.89
CA TYR A 243 11.29 54.65 22.55
C TYR A 243 11.92 55.63 23.56
N ARG A 244 12.90 55.17 24.34
CA ARG A 244 13.60 56.00 25.33
C ARG A 244 14.60 56.96 24.70
N ALA A 245 15.21 56.59 23.57
CA ALA A 245 16.18 57.42 22.85
C ALA A 245 15.55 58.64 22.15
N VAL A 246 14.26 58.58 21.82
CA VAL A 246 13.50 59.71 21.25
C VAL A 246 13.15 60.72 22.34
N ASP A 247 13.39 62.03 22.13
CA ASP A 247 13.07 63.10 23.08
C ASP A 247 11.57 63.11 23.44
N PRO A 248 11.17 63.13 24.74
CA PRO A 248 9.78 63.20 25.17
C PRO A 248 8.94 64.31 24.50
N GLU A 249 9.52 65.46 24.20
CA GLU A 249 8.82 66.59 23.58
C GLU A 249 8.50 66.35 22.08
N GLN A 250 9.21 65.43 21.44
CA GLN A 250 9.07 65.10 20.01
C GLN A 250 8.18 63.88 19.77
N ARG A 251 7.68 63.21 20.82
CA ARG A 251 6.85 61.99 20.71
C ARG A 251 5.38 62.33 20.41
N PRO A 252 4.83 61.90 19.26
CA PRO A 252 3.40 61.99 19.02
C PRO A 252 2.60 61.17 20.05
N PRO A 253 1.37 61.58 20.41
CA PRO A 253 0.53 60.82 21.33
C PRO A 253 0.24 59.40 20.83
N GLY A 254 0.07 59.23 19.51
CA GLY A 254 -0.15 57.93 18.88
C GLY A 254 1.07 57.00 18.93
N PHE A 255 2.29 57.53 19.04
CA PHE A 255 3.51 56.71 19.24
C PHE A 255 3.50 56.06 20.63
N THR A 256 3.19 56.85 21.66
CA THR A 256 3.12 56.38 23.05
C THR A 256 1.97 55.38 23.24
N GLU A 257 0.79 55.64 22.65
CA GLU A 257 -0.35 54.73 22.70
C GLU A 257 -0.07 53.40 21.97
N ALA A 258 0.58 53.44 20.81
CA ALA A 258 0.94 52.22 20.07
C ALA A 258 1.99 51.39 20.82
N TRP A 259 3.00 52.04 21.42
CA TRP A 259 4.00 51.39 22.26
C TRP A 259 3.37 50.68 23.47
N THR A 260 2.54 51.37 24.26
CA THR A 260 1.89 50.76 25.43
C THR A 260 1.00 49.61 25.02
N LYS A 261 0.27 49.74 23.91
CA LYS A 261 -0.59 48.68 23.38
C LYS A 261 0.19 47.44 22.94
N VAL A 262 1.33 47.59 22.25
CA VAL A 262 2.18 46.44 21.86
C VAL A 262 2.76 45.77 23.11
N ARG A 263 3.25 46.56 24.08
CA ARG A 263 3.75 46.04 25.36
C ARG A 263 2.69 45.24 26.11
N ASP A 264 1.51 45.82 26.33
CA ASP A 264 0.46 45.19 27.13
C ASP A 264 -0.12 43.96 26.41
N ALA A 265 -0.30 44.03 25.08
CA ALA A 265 -0.76 42.89 24.28
C ALA A 265 0.25 41.72 24.25
N SER A 266 1.55 42.01 24.29
CA SER A 266 2.58 40.96 24.39
C SER A 266 2.49 40.18 25.71
N LEU A 267 2.25 40.88 26.82
CA LEU A 267 2.09 40.29 28.15
C LEU A 267 0.83 39.44 28.24
N ASP A 268 -0.29 39.93 27.71
CA ASP A 268 -1.54 39.19 27.65
C ASP A 268 -1.42 37.93 26.76
N LEU A 269 -0.71 38.03 25.64
CA LEU A 269 -0.44 36.88 24.77
C LEU A 269 0.47 35.85 25.44
N ALA A 270 1.52 36.28 26.17
CA ALA A 270 2.36 35.38 26.94
C ALA A 270 1.59 34.66 28.07
N ARG A 271 0.58 35.31 28.68
CA ARG A 271 -0.31 34.68 29.67
C ARG A 271 -1.22 33.63 29.02
N THR A 272 -1.86 33.97 27.91
CA THR A 272 -2.78 33.07 27.19
C THR A 272 -2.06 31.88 26.54
N GLU A 273 -0.77 32.02 26.21
CA GLU A 273 0.06 30.93 25.67
C GLU A 273 0.01 29.67 26.53
N LYS A 274 0.12 29.80 27.87
CA LYS A 274 0.10 28.67 28.81
C LYS A 274 -1.18 27.84 28.69
N GLU A 275 -2.34 28.50 28.52
CA GLU A 275 -3.62 27.82 28.36
C GLU A 275 -3.73 27.09 27.02
N VAL A 276 -3.26 27.72 25.93
CA VAL A 276 -3.29 27.12 24.59
C VAL A 276 -2.34 25.92 24.53
N VAL A 277 -1.16 26.02 25.14
CA VAL A 277 -0.20 24.92 25.28
C VAL A 277 -0.80 23.75 26.04
N ALA A 278 -1.43 24.00 27.19
CA ALA A 278 -2.09 22.96 27.97
C ALA A 278 -3.21 22.27 27.17
N ALA A 279 -4.02 23.05 26.45
CA ALA A 279 -5.12 22.53 25.63
C ALA A 279 -4.64 21.67 24.46
N VAL A 280 -3.53 22.05 23.79
CA VAL A 280 -2.94 21.30 22.67
C VAL A 280 -2.18 20.06 23.14
N ARG A 281 -1.50 20.11 24.29
CA ARG A 281 -0.75 18.97 24.83
C ARG A 281 -1.65 17.94 25.53
N GLY A 282 -2.85 18.31 25.96
CA GLY A 282 -3.82 17.39 26.56
C GLY A 282 -4.33 16.31 25.60
N ARG A 283 -4.28 15.04 26.01
CA ARG A 283 -4.64 13.88 25.17
C ARG A 283 -6.11 13.85 24.73
N SER A 284 -7.02 14.31 25.59
CA SER A 284 -8.47 14.38 25.30
C SER A 284 -8.88 15.71 24.64
N SER A 285 -8.21 16.82 24.99
CA SER A 285 -8.55 18.17 24.53
C SER A 285 -7.88 18.55 23.21
N GLY A 286 -6.71 18.00 22.90
CA GLY A 286 -5.85 18.41 21.78
C GLY A 286 -6.50 18.27 20.40
N MET A 287 -7.42 17.31 20.25
CA MET A 287 -8.14 17.03 19.00
C MET A 287 -9.51 17.71 18.85
N THR A 288 -10.00 18.40 19.88
CA THR A 288 -11.33 19.06 19.81
C THR A 288 -11.34 20.24 18.84
N ALA A 289 -12.51 20.56 18.27
CA ALA A 289 -12.68 21.75 17.43
C ALA A 289 -12.46 23.05 18.23
N ARG A 290 -12.73 23.03 19.54
CA ARG A 290 -12.49 24.15 20.45
C ARG A 290 -10.99 24.49 20.53
N THR A 291 -10.13 23.49 20.67
CA THR A 291 -8.67 23.69 20.67
C THR A 291 -8.17 24.20 19.33
N ALA A 292 -8.73 23.74 18.20
CA ALA A 292 -8.37 24.27 16.88
C ALA A 292 -8.67 25.78 16.77
N LYS A 293 -9.87 26.22 17.20
CA LYS A 293 -10.23 27.64 17.24
C LYS A 293 -9.34 28.45 18.20
N LYS A 294 -8.92 27.87 19.34
CA LYS A 294 -7.99 28.52 20.27
C LYS A 294 -6.62 28.77 19.62
N VAL A 295 -6.06 27.79 18.91
CA VAL A 295 -4.76 27.94 18.21
C VAL A 295 -4.87 28.96 17.09
N GLU A 296 -5.95 28.92 16.29
CA GLU A 296 -6.19 29.90 15.22
C GLU A 296 -6.30 31.32 15.77
N LYS A 297 -7.08 31.53 16.84
CA LYS A 297 -7.19 32.85 17.49
C LYS A 297 -5.83 33.35 18.00
N PHE A 298 -5.05 32.48 18.64
CA PHE A 298 -3.72 32.82 19.12
C PHE A 298 -2.77 33.17 17.98
N GLU A 299 -2.79 32.42 16.88
CA GLU A 299 -1.97 32.68 15.68
C GLU A 299 -2.30 34.06 15.06
N THR A 300 -3.59 34.39 14.92
CA THR A 300 -4.00 35.71 14.41
C THR A 300 -3.55 36.83 15.34
N GLN A 301 -3.77 36.69 16.65
CA GLN A 301 -3.37 37.71 17.62
C GLN A 301 -1.85 37.94 17.66
N VAL A 302 -1.05 36.88 17.54
CA VAL A 302 0.42 37.00 17.42
C VAL A 302 0.81 37.67 16.11
N SER A 303 0.15 37.36 14.99
CA SER A 303 0.44 38.00 13.70
C SER A 303 0.13 39.50 13.72
N ASP A 304 -1.00 39.89 14.33
CA ASP A 304 -1.38 41.29 14.49
C ASP A 304 -0.39 42.03 15.41
N LEU A 305 0.09 41.35 16.46
CA LEU A 305 1.10 41.89 17.37
C LEU A 305 2.45 42.13 16.67
N VAL A 306 2.93 41.17 15.85
CA VAL A 306 4.17 41.33 15.06
C VAL A 306 4.06 42.56 14.16
N ALA A 307 2.98 42.67 13.39
CA ALA A 307 2.77 43.81 12.49
C ALA A 307 2.71 45.15 13.25
N ALA A 308 2.11 45.17 14.44
CA ALA A 308 2.06 46.36 15.28
C ALA A 308 3.45 46.71 15.87
N ALA A 309 4.24 45.72 16.30
CA ALA A 309 5.59 45.92 16.81
C ALA A 309 6.53 46.48 15.73
N ASP A 310 6.51 45.88 14.53
CA ASP A 310 7.26 46.37 13.36
C ASP A 310 6.90 47.82 13.03
N ALA A 311 5.59 48.14 13.04
CA ALA A 311 5.10 49.49 12.78
C ALA A 311 5.53 50.52 13.84
N VAL A 312 5.68 50.12 15.10
CA VAL A 312 6.20 51.01 16.16
C VAL A 312 7.72 51.17 16.00
N MET A 313 8.47 50.11 15.68
CA MET A 313 9.91 50.21 15.43
C MET A 313 10.21 51.17 14.28
N GLU A 314 9.54 50.98 13.15
CA GLU A 314 9.70 51.84 11.97
C GLU A 314 9.36 53.30 12.28
N ALA A 315 8.27 53.57 13.00
CA ALA A 315 7.95 54.93 13.43
C ALA A 315 9.01 55.52 14.37
N GLY A 316 9.55 54.72 15.30
CA GLY A 316 10.63 55.14 16.19
C GLY A 316 11.90 55.52 15.43
N THR A 317 12.24 54.80 14.35
CA THR A 317 13.39 55.14 13.51
C THR A 317 13.24 56.47 12.76
N VAL A 318 12.02 56.81 12.35
CA VAL A 318 11.72 58.08 11.67
C VAL A 318 11.69 59.25 12.66
N ILE A 319 11.07 59.07 13.82
CA ILE A 319 10.94 60.14 14.82
C ILE A 319 12.29 60.44 15.48
N GLY A 320 13.12 59.42 15.72
CA GLY A 320 14.45 59.56 16.31
C GLY A 320 15.60 59.84 15.34
N ASP A 321 15.30 60.02 14.05
CA ASP A 321 16.28 60.28 12.97
C ASP A 321 17.45 59.28 12.90
N PHE A 322 17.16 57.99 13.11
CA PHE A 322 18.19 56.94 13.19
C PHE A 322 18.69 56.43 11.81
N GLY A 323 18.67 57.28 10.77
CA GLY A 323 19.27 57.02 9.45
C GLY A 323 18.51 56.04 8.52
N SER A 324 17.43 55.39 8.98
CA SER A 324 16.64 54.42 8.19
C SER A 324 15.25 54.91 7.76
N GLY A 325 14.88 56.15 8.07
CA GLY A 325 13.53 56.70 7.83
C GLY A 325 13.09 56.75 6.37
N GLU A 326 14.06 56.78 5.43
CA GLU A 326 13.82 56.75 3.98
C GLU A 326 13.03 55.49 3.56
N THR A 327 13.38 54.33 4.13
CA THR A 327 12.75 53.05 3.79
C THR A 327 11.29 52.96 4.27
N THR A 328 10.98 53.56 5.41
CA THR A 328 9.62 53.62 5.98
C THR A 328 8.70 54.50 5.14
N PHE A 329 9.16 55.68 4.72
CA PHE A 329 8.37 56.55 3.82
C PHE A 329 8.26 55.99 2.40
N GLN A 330 9.29 55.29 1.90
CA GLN A 330 9.17 54.52 0.65
C GLN A 330 8.10 53.42 0.75
N ARG A 331 8.01 52.69 1.87
CA ARG A 331 6.95 51.70 2.11
C ARG A 331 5.55 52.34 2.16
N LEU A 332 5.40 53.49 2.82
CA LEU A 332 4.16 54.28 2.85
C LEU A 332 3.80 54.87 1.47
N GLY A 333 4.81 55.26 0.70
CA GLY A 333 4.69 55.95 -0.58
C GLY A 333 4.51 55.06 -1.79
N ALA A 334 5.08 53.85 -1.79
CA ALA A 334 5.07 52.96 -2.94
C ALA A 334 3.66 52.71 -3.51
N PRO A 335 2.61 52.44 -2.70
CA PRO A 335 1.25 52.29 -3.22
C PRO A 335 0.71 53.56 -3.88
N LEU A 336 1.01 54.74 -3.32
CA LEU A 336 0.56 56.03 -3.83
C LEU A 336 1.31 56.42 -5.11
N ALA A 337 2.64 56.23 -5.13
CA ALA A 337 3.49 56.51 -6.27
C ALA A 337 3.16 55.61 -7.46
N PHE A 338 2.92 54.32 -7.23
CA PHE A 338 2.48 53.40 -8.27
C PHE A 338 1.13 53.82 -8.86
N ALA A 339 0.13 54.11 -8.02
CA ALA A 339 -1.19 54.55 -8.48
C ALA A 339 -1.15 55.90 -9.24
N ALA A 340 -0.30 56.84 -8.81
CA ALA A 340 -0.10 58.12 -9.48
C ALA A 340 0.62 57.99 -10.83
N ARG A 341 1.65 57.14 -10.93
CA ARG A 341 2.34 56.84 -12.21
C ARG A 341 1.42 56.16 -13.21
N GLU A 342 0.58 55.23 -12.75
CA GLU A 342 -0.46 54.61 -13.58
C GLU A 342 -1.42 55.65 -14.14
N LEU A 343 -1.85 56.62 -13.32
CA LEU A 343 -2.70 57.73 -13.74
C LEU A 343 -2.00 58.66 -14.74
N LEU A 344 -0.75 59.04 -14.48
CA LEU A 344 0.05 59.86 -15.39
C LEU A 344 0.24 59.18 -16.75
N THR A 345 0.48 57.88 -16.76
CA THR A 345 0.65 57.10 -17.99
C THR A 345 -0.66 57.10 -18.80
N ARG A 346 -1.81 56.94 -18.15
CA ARG A 346 -3.14 57.08 -18.79
C ARG A 346 -3.38 58.48 -19.36
N LEU A 347 -3.02 59.52 -18.62
CA LEU A 347 -3.22 60.91 -19.05
C LEU A 347 -2.30 61.30 -20.21
N ARG A 348 -1.05 60.82 -20.23
CA ARG A 348 -0.10 61.06 -21.33
C ARG A 348 -0.46 60.30 -22.61
N ALA A 349 -1.14 59.16 -22.50
CA ALA A 349 -1.66 58.39 -23.63
C ALA A 349 -2.99 58.96 -24.19
N ALA A 350 -3.53 60.03 -23.60
CA ALA A 350 -4.78 60.63 -24.05
C ALA A 350 -4.63 61.35 -25.41
N PRO A 351 -5.70 61.47 -26.23
CA PRO A 351 -5.67 62.22 -27.48
C PRO A 351 -5.26 63.69 -27.26
N ALA A 352 -4.50 64.26 -28.21
CA ALA A 352 -4.01 65.63 -28.12
C ALA A 352 -5.16 66.64 -27.89
N GLY A 353 -5.03 67.48 -26.86
CA GLY A 353 -6.03 68.49 -26.47
C GLY A 353 -7.14 67.98 -25.53
N ALA A 354 -7.19 66.68 -25.20
CA ALA A 354 -8.20 66.14 -24.29
C ALA A 354 -7.91 66.43 -22.80
N VAL A 355 -6.64 66.66 -22.45
CA VAL A 355 -6.20 67.01 -21.09
C VAL A 355 -5.27 68.21 -21.18
N GLU A 356 -5.50 69.23 -20.33
CA GLU A 356 -4.63 70.40 -20.25
C GLU A 356 -3.21 70.00 -19.78
N PRO A 357 -2.13 70.41 -20.45
CA PRO A 357 -0.76 70.08 -20.05
C PRO A 357 -0.43 70.47 -18.61
N GLN A 358 -1.02 71.57 -18.12
CA GLN A 358 -0.85 72.07 -16.76
C GLN A 358 -1.35 71.08 -15.69
N MET A 359 -2.32 70.22 -16.03
CA MET A 359 -2.88 69.23 -15.10
C MET A 359 -1.98 68.00 -14.98
N ILE A 360 -1.31 67.62 -16.07
CA ILE A 360 -0.30 66.55 -16.08
C ILE A 360 0.93 67.01 -15.27
N THR A 361 1.43 68.23 -15.52
CA THR A 361 2.57 68.77 -14.77
C THR A 361 2.24 69.02 -13.29
N SER A 362 1.00 69.39 -12.95
CA SER A 362 0.57 69.53 -11.55
C SER A 362 0.51 68.20 -10.80
N LEU A 363 0.14 67.10 -11.47
CA LEU A 363 0.15 65.76 -10.86
C LEU A 363 1.58 65.21 -10.76
N GLU A 364 2.43 65.48 -11.75
CA GLU A 364 3.87 65.15 -11.72
C GLU A 364 4.55 65.87 -10.56
N SER A 365 4.40 67.19 -10.45
CA SER A 365 4.96 67.98 -9.35
C SER A 365 4.47 67.52 -7.97
N ALA A 366 3.19 67.10 -7.85
CA ALA A 366 2.66 66.56 -6.60
C ALA A 366 3.20 65.16 -6.26
N LEU A 367 3.50 64.35 -7.27
CA LEU A 367 4.15 63.04 -7.09
C LEU A 367 5.64 63.23 -6.74
N ASP A 368 6.34 64.13 -7.41
CA ASP A 368 7.74 64.45 -7.13
C ASP A 368 7.90 65.00 -5.72
N SER A 369 7.00 65.90 -5.29
CA SER A 369 6.95 66.39 -3.90
C SER A 369 6.77 65.28 -2.87
N LEU A 370 6.04 64.21 -3.21
CA LEU A 370 5.86 63.04 -2.32
C LEU A 370 7.12 62.17 -2.28
N LEU A 371 7.78 61.99 -3.43
CA LEU A 371 9.02 61.22 -3.53
C LEU A 371 10.20 61.94 -2.85
N GLU A 372 10.30 63.27 -3.00
CA GLU A 372 11.27 64.11 -2.30
C GLU A 372 11.05 64.10 -0.78
N ALA A 373 9.79 64.18 -0.34
CA ALA A 373 9.45 64.06 1.08
C ALA A 373 9.82 62.67 1.65
N GLY A 374 9.77 61.62 0.82
CA GLY A 374 10.19 60.27 1.21
C GLY A 374 11.70 60.01 1.15
N ALA A 375 12.42 60.75 0.31
CA ALA A 375 13.87 60.65 0.14
C ALA A 375 14.67 61.45 1.19
N GLY A 376 13.99 62.26 2.02
CA GLY A 376 14.64 63.03 3.10
C GLY A 376 15.52 64.19 2.60
N THR A 377 15.41 64.61 1.34
CA THR A 377 16.29 65.63 0.73
C THR A 377 15.95 67.08 1.10
N ALA A 378 14.88 67.31 1.87
CA ALA A 378 14.51 68.64 2.33
C ALA A 378 15.35 69.06 3.56
N GLY A 379 16.53 69.64 3.31
CA GLY A 379 17.41 70.21 4.34
C GLY A 379 16.85 71.46 5.02
N GLY A 380 15.76 71.32 5.77
CA GLY A 380 15.11 72.41 6.51
C GLY A 380 14.66 72.00 7.91
N THR A 381 14.43 72.98 8.77
CA THR A 381 14.01 72.85 10.18
C THR A 381 12.57 72.31 10.39
N GLU A 382 11.89 71.83 9.34
CA GLU A 382 10.54 71.25 9.44
C GLU A 382 10.62 69.70 9.63
N PRO A 383 9.84 69.10 10.55
CA PRO A 383 9.83 67.65 10.75
C PRO A 383 9.40 66.87 9.49
N ALA A 384 10.10 65.77 9.15
CA ALA A 384 9.87 64.93 7.97
C ALA A 384 8.41 64.40 7.86
N VAL A 385 7.74 64.21 8.99
CA VAL A 385 6.32 63.80 9.04
C VAL A 385 5.39 64.89 8.48
N HIS A 386 5.68 66.17 8.72
CA HIS A 386 4.85 67.28 8.25
C HIS A 386 5.03 67.55 6.75
N THR A 387 6.25 67.42 6.23
CA THR A 387 6.53 67.51 4.80
C THR A 387 5.84 66.38 4.04
N TRP A 388 5.89 65.15 4.56
CA TRP A 388 5.13 64.01 4.06
C TRP A 388 3.62 64.25 4.03
N GLU A 389 3.03 64.68 5.15
CA GLU A 389 1.59 64.92 5.24
C GLU A 389 1.11 66.02 4.26
N ARG A 390 1.93 67.05 4.07
CA ARG A 390 1.66 68.14 3.12
C ARG A 390 1.69 67.63 1.67
N ALA A 391 2.71 66.85 1.31
CA ALA A 391 2.83 66.24 -0.02
C ALA A 391 1.69 65.25 -0.30
N GLU A 392 1.34 64.39 0.66
CA GLU A 392 0.22 63.45 0.57
C GLU A 392 -1.13 64.16 0.35
N ARG A 393 -1.37 65.26 1.08
CA ARG A 393 -2.56 66.10 0.89
C ARG A 393 -2.56 66.78 -0.47
N GLY A 394 -1.40 67.24 -0.95
CA GLY A 394 -1.21 67.80 -2.28
C GLY A 394 -1.61 66.82 -3.38
N LEU A 395 -1.06 65.61 -3.33
CA LEU A 395 -1.35 64.53 -4.29
C LEU A 395 -2.84 64.16 -4.31
N LYS A 396 -3.45 64.02 -3.13
CA LYS A 396 -4.90 63.75 -3.00
C LYS A 396 -5.75 64.84 -3.64
N ARG A 397 -5.43 66.12 -3.38
CA ARG A 397 -6.18 67.26 -3.96
C ARG A 397 -6.11 67.23 -5.48
N GLN A 398 -4.94 66.98 -6.05
CA GLN A 398 -4.78 66.91 -7.51
C GLN A 398 -5.55 65.73 -8.11
N ALA A 399 -5.48 64.54 -7.49
CA ALA A 399 -6.27 63.38 -7.90
C ALA A 399 -7.79 63.66 -7.88
N GLN A 400 -8.29 64.36 -6.86
CA GLN A 400 -9.70 64.76 -6.77
C GLN A 400 -10.11 65.80 -7.81
N THR A 401 -9.24 66.75 -8.15
CA THR A 401 -9.49 67.74 -9.20
C THR A 401 -9.53 67.06 -10.57
N LEU A 402 -8.58 66.16 -10.86
CA LEU A 402 -8.57 65.34 -12.07
C LEU A 402 -9.81 64.44 -12.18
N SER A 403 -10.18 63.74 -11.11
CA SER A 403 -11.39 62.90 -11.10
C SER A 403 -12.66 63.72 -11.39
N ARG A 404 -12.77 64.94 -10.84
CA ARG A 404 -13.89 65.86 -11.15
C ARG A 404 -13.88 66.28 -12.60
N MET A 405 -12.72 66.66 -13.16
CA MET A 405 -12.60 67.06 -14.56
C MET A 405 -12.98 65.91 -15.52
N LEU A 406 -12.39 64.73 -15.33
CA LEU A 406 -12.68 63.53 -16.14
C LEU A 406 -14.16 63.14 -16.08
N ARG A 407 -14.80 63.35 -14.92
CA ARG A 407 -16.25 63.16 -14.76
C ARG A 407 -17.08 64.10 -15.64
N HIS A 408 -16.64 65.34 -15.89
CA HIS A 408 -17.35 66.28 -16.77
C HIS A 408 -17.20 65.93 -18.26
N MET A 409 -16.14 65.21 -18.65
CA MET A 409 -15.91 64.74 -20.02
C MET A 409 -16.78 63.53 -20.40
N LEU A 410 -17.36 62.83 -19.42
CA LEU A 410 -18.22 61.67 -19.67
C LEU A 410 -19.66 62.11 -20.03
N PRO A 411 -20.30 61.48 -21.03
CA PRO A 411 -21.69 61.79 -21.37
C PRO A 411 -22.64 61.42 -20.22
N ARG A 412 -23.68 62.25 -19.97
CA ARG A 412 -24.67 62.09 -18.89
C ARG A 412 -25.30 60.69 -18.79
N ARG A 413 -25.41 59.99 -19.93
CA ARG A 413 -25.95 58.61 -20.02
C ARG A 413 -25.00 57.54 -19.45
N ARG A 414 -23.67 57.70 -19.57
CA ARG A 414 -22.67 56.83 -18.94
C ARG A 414 -22.53 57.14 -17.44
N LEU A 415 -22.60 58.42 -17.07
CA LEU A 415 -22.63 58.86 -15.67
C LEU A 415 -23.80 58.26 -14.86
N ARG A 416 -24.98 58.09 -15.49
CA ARG A 416 -26.16 57.43 -14.86
C ARG A 416 -26.00 55.92 -14.67
N ARG A 417 -25.14 55.25 -15.44
CA ARG A 417 -24.86 53.80 -15.32
C ARG A 417 -23.70 53.49 -14.39
N MET A 418 -22.89 54.51 -14.05
CA MET A 418 -21.87 54.37 -13.02
C MET A 418 -22.47 54.55 -11.63
N PRO A 419 -22.07 53.72 -10.65
CA PRO A 419 -22.35 54.02 -9.25
C PRO A 419 -21.73 55.37 -8.86
N ALA A 420 -22.35 56.11 -7.93
CA ALA A 420 -21.91 57.45 -7.48
C ALA A 420 -20.43 57.49 -7.02
N ARG A 421 -19.89 56.30 -6.68
CA ARG A 421 -18.50 56.02 -6.39
C ARG A 421 -18.04 54.89 -7.34
N PRO A 422 -16.98 55.06 -8.14
CA PRO A 422 -16.49 53.99 -9.02
C PRO A 422 -16.16 52.75 -8.18
N VAL A 423 -16.50 51.56 -8.68
CA VAL A 423 -16.17 50.28 -8.02
C VAL A 423 -14.67 50.06 -8.18
N VAL A 424 -13.91 50.62 -7.25
CA VAL A 424 -12.47 50.38 -7.13
C VAL A 424 -12.30 48.99 -6.54
N VAL A 425 -11.60 48.10 -7.25
CA VAL A 425 -11.12 46.86 -6.66
C VAL A 425 -9.98 47.26 -5.72
N PRO A 426 -10.14 47.14 -4.39
CA PRO A 426 -9.11 47.58 -3.46
C PRO A 426 -7.84 46.78 -3.73
N ARG A 427 -6.74 47.49 -4.02
CA ARG A 427 -5.41 46.88 -4.10
C ARG A 427 -5.13 46.22 -2.74
N PRO A 428 -4.59 44.99 -2.69
CA PRO A 428 -4.15 44.40 -1.43
C PRO A 428 -3.03 45.26 -0.89
N THR A 429 -3.40 46.16 0.00
CA THR A 429 -2.51 47.09 0.65
C THR A 429 -2.32 46.58 2.07
N GLU A 430 -1.08 46.61 2.51
CA GLU A 430 -0.75 46.39 3.91
C GLU A 430 -1.50 47.39 4.79
N ASP A 431 -2.00 46.94 5.94
CA ASP A 431 -2.68 47.82 6.89
C ASP A 431 -1.63 48.67 7.64
N LEU A 432 -1.25 49.78 7.03
CA LEU A 432 -0.27 50.73 7.59
C LEU A 432 -0.91 51.72 8.58
N SER A 433 -2.14 51.46 9.05
CA SER A 433 -2.84 52.37 9.97
C SER A 433 -2.11 52.56 11.29
N VAL A 434 -1.55 51.48 11.85
CA VAL A 434 -0.75 51.50 13.09
C VAL A 434 0.52 52.33 12.91
N LEU A 435 1.25 52.11 11.81
CA LEU A 435 2.46 52.87 11.44
C LEU A 435 2.17 54.36 11.28
N ARG A 436 1.03 54.70 10.67
CA ARG A 436 0.63 56.11 10.49
C ARG A 436 0.27 56.77 11.82
N THR A 437 -0.51 56.08 12.67
CA THR A 437 -0.84 56.62 14.00
C THR A 437 0.39 56.78 14.87
N SER A 438 1.35 55.85 14.79
CA SER A 438 2.60 55.95 15.54
C SER A 438 3.48 57.11 15.04
N LEU A 439 3.46 57.44 13.75
CA LEU A 439 4.09 58.65 13.19
C LEU A 439 3.34 59.95 13.49
N GLY A 440 2.15 59.92 14.11
CA GLY A 440 1.30 61.10 14.31
C GLY A 440 0.48 61.52 13.07
N LEU A 441 0.46 60.68 12.03
CA LEU A 441 -0.33 60.88 10.82
C LEU A 441 -1.76 60.33 10.97
N ALA A 442 -2.70 60.86 10.20
CA ALA A 442 -4.08 60.34 10.20
C ALA A 442 -4.12 58.86 9.76
N PRO A 443 -4.81 57.95 10.50
CA PRO A 443 -4.79 56.50 10.26
C PRO A 443 -5.27 56.09 8.87
N GLN A 444 -6.19 56.87 8.29
CA GLN A 444 -6.78 56.60 6.98
C GLN A 444 -6.20 57.50 5.86
N GLY A 445 -5.16 58.29 6.12
CA GLY A 445 -4.64 59.28 5.17
C GLY A 445 -4.24 58.66 3.82
N SER A 446 -3.32 57.69 3.81
CA SER A 446 -2.88 57.03 2.57
C SER A 446 -4.01 56.28 1.89
N ARG A 447 -4.89 55.63 2.64
CA ARG A 447 -6.07 54.97 2.08
C ARG A 447 -6.99 55.96 1.37
N ARG A 448 -7.23 57.14 1.95
CA ARG A 448 -8.05 58.20 1.33
C ARG A 448 -7.38 58.84 0.11
N SER A 449 -6.05 58.94 0.10
CA SER A 449 -5.29 59.45 -1.05
C SER A 449 -5.24 58.42 -2.18
N LEU A 450 -5.04 57.14 -1.84
CA LEU A 450 -5.08 56.01 -2.77
C LEU A 450 -6.47 55.83 -3.36
N ASP A 451 -7.54 55.91 -2.55
CA ASP A 451 -8.92 55.89 -3.03
C ASP A 451 -9.19 57.04 -4.03
N ALA A 452 -8.60 58.21 -3.81
CA ALA A 452 -8.74 59.35 -4.73
C ALA A 452 -7.99 59.13 -6.05
N LEU A 453 -6.79 58.57 -6.01
CA LEU A 453 -5.99 58.20 -7.19
C LEU A 453 -6.65 57.05 -7.97
N ASP A 454 -7.14 56.02 -7.29
CA ASP A 454 -7.86 54.91 -7.90
C ASP A 454 -9.18 55.36 -8.52
N ALA A 455 -9.90 56.28 -7.88
CA ALA A 455 -11.10 56.88 -8.45
C ALA A 455 -10.78 57.72 -9.70
N ALA A 456 -9.67 58.46 -9.71
CA ALA A 456 -9.21 59.19 -10.90
C ALA A 456 -8.78 58.22 -12.02
N ASN A 457 -8.08 57.14 -11.68
CA ASN A 457 -7.66 56.08 -12.61
C ASN A 457 -8.84 55.36 -13.25
N ALA A 458 -9.84 54.98 -12.45
CA ALA A 458 -11.06 54.35 -12.95
C ALA A 458 -11.82 55.28 -13.92
N MET A 459 -11.87 56.58 -13.61
CA MET A 459 -12.48 57.57 -14.50
C MET A 459 -11.67 57.77 -15.78
N ALA A 460 -10.33 57.84 -15.69
CA ALA A 460 -9.45 57.96 -16.85
C ALA A 460 -9.56 56.74 -17.78
N ARG A 461 -9.65 55.53 -17.22
CA ARG A 461 -9.87 54.28 -17.98
C ARG A 461 -11.18 54.31 -18.78
N GLU A 462 -12.22 54.91 -18.23
CA GLU A 462 -13.54 55.00 -18.87
C GLU A 462 -13.61 56.08 -19.96
N VAL A 463 -12.79 57.12 -19.84
CA VAL A 463 -12.68 58.21 -20.84
C VAL A 463 -11.72 57.85 -21.97
N PHE A 464 -10.55 57.28 -21.65
CA PHE A 464 -9.46 57.08 -22.61
C PHE A 464 -9.25 55.61 -23.03
N GLY A 465 -9.89 54.65 -22.38
CA GLY A 465 -9.76 53.22 -22.68
C GLY A 465 -8.79 52.47 -21.76
N ARG A 466 -8.52 51.19 -22.09
CA ARG A 466 -7.68 50.29 -21.29
C ARG A 466 -6.19 50.49 -21.57
N LEU A 467 -5.34 50.29 -20.57
CA LEU A 467 -3.89 50.15 -20.73
C LEU A 467 -3.47 48.68 -20.52
N PRO A 468 -2.98 47.98 -21.56
CA PRO A 468 -2.62 46.55 -21.47
C PRO A 468 -1.64 46.23 -20.33
N GLU A 469 -0.59 47.03 -20.16
CA GLU A 469 0.48 46.80 -19.16
C GLU A 469 -0.01 46.74 -17.71
N PHE A 470 -1.09 47.47 -17.37
CA PHE A 470 -1.62 47.56 -16.01
C PHE A 470 -2.95 46.81 -15.83
N ASP A 471 -3.80 46.78 -16.86
CA ASP A 471 -5.13 46.18 -16.78
C ASP A 471 -5.11 44.64 -16.91
N ASP A 472 -4.15 44.05 -17.66
CA ASP A 472 -4.04 42.60 -17.85
C ASP A 472 -3.51 41.90 -16.58
N ALA A 473 -2.49 42.47 -15.94
CA ALA A 473 -1.96 41.98 -14.66
C ALA A 473 -3.01 42.03 -13.54
N GLN A 474 -3.86 43.07 -13.55
CA GLN A 474 -4.96 43.22 -12.60
C GLN A 474 -6.13 42.25 -12.90
N GLU A 475 -6.42 41.96 -14.17
CA GLU A 475 -7.38 40.92 -14.58
C GLU A 475 -6.88 39.50 -14.26
N GLU A 476 -5.59 39.19 -14.41
CA GLU A 476 -4.97 37.91 -14.00
C GLU A 476 -5.01 37.71 -12.47
N ALA A 477 -4.64 38.74 -11.70
CA ALA A 477 -4.75 38.70 -10.24
C ALA A 477 -6.21 38.56 -9.78
N GLN A 478 -7.15 39.18 -10.50
CA GLN A 478 -8.58 39.03 -10.27
C GLN A 478 -9.10 37.66 -10.68
N THR A 479 -8.66 37.06 -11.80
CA THR A 479 -9.07 35.70 -12.19
C THR A 479 -8.50 34.66 -11.22
N ARG A 480 -7.27 34.84 -10.72
CA ARG A 480 -6.72 33.99 -9.64
C ARG A 480 -7.50 34.11 -8.33
N ARG A 481 -8.05 35.29 -7.99
CA ARG A 481 -8.89 35.51 -6.79
C ARG A 481 -10.37 35.17 -6.98
N ARG A 482 -10.90 35.35 -8.20
CA ARG A 482 -12.31 35.11 -8.58
C ARG A 482 -12.58 33.72 -9.09
N LEU A 483 -11.56 32.90 -9.37
CA LEU A 483 -11.74 31.46 -9.45
C LEU A 483 -12.45 31.05 -8.15
N PRO A 484 -13.76 30.74 -8.20
CA PRO A 484 -14.36 30.12 -7.05
C PRO A 484 -13.62 28.80 -6.96
N ALA A 485 -12.86 28.62 -5.88
CA ALA A 485 -12.30 27.32 -5.53
C ALA A 485 -13.50 26.41 -5.22
N ASN A 486 -14.18 25.97 -6.27
CA ASN A 486 -15.43 25.26 -6.20
C ASN A 486 -15.10 23.97 -5.44
N PRO A 487 -15.60 23.78 -4.21
CA PRO A 487 -15.17 22.68 -3.36
C PRO A 487 -15.47 21.31 -4.01
N LYS A 488 -16.38 21.28 -4.99
CA LYS A 488 -16.68 20.14 -5.85
C LYS A 488 -15.56 19.81 -6.84
N LEU A 489 -14.90 20.79 -7.45
CA LEU A 489 -13.79 20.56 -8.39
C LEU A 489 -12.51 20.09 -7.67
N ARG A 490 -12.25 20.64 -6.47
CA ARG A 490 -11.13 20.19 -5.61
C ARG A 490 -11.37 18.77 -5.06
N LYS A 491 -12.64 18.41 -4.81
CA LYS A 491 -13.04 17.02 -4.54
C LYS A 491 -12.87 16.14 -5.77
N GLY A 492 -13.20 16.61 -6.98
CA GLY A 492 -13.08 15.88 -8.25
C GLY A 492 -11.64 15.60 -8.68
N ILE A 493 -10.76 16.61 -8.66
CA ILE A 493 -9.31 16.44 -8.92
C ILE A 493 -8.66 15.60 -7.81
N GLY A 494 -9.06 15.83 -6.56
CA GLY A 494 -8.63 15.01 -5.43
C GLY A 494 -9.19 13.58 -5.46
N LEU A 495 -10.28 13.32 -6.17
CA LEU A 495 -10.79 11.98 -6.47
C LEU A 495 -9.97 11.38 -7.61
N GLY A 496 -9.75 12.10 -8.70
CA GLY A 496 -8.99 11.64 -9.86
C GLY A 496 -7.57 11.21 -9.51
N VAL A 497 -6.86 11.97 -8.67
CA VAL A 497 -5.53 11.60 -8.18
C VAL A 497 -5.59 10.38 -7.23
N LYS A 498 -6.66 10.20 -6.45
CA LYS A 498 -6.84 9.02 -5.59
C LYS A 498 -7.24 7.78 -6.38
N VAL A 499 -8.02 7.93 -7.44
CA VAL A 499 -8.40 6.87 -8.37
C VAL A 499 -7.19 6.44 -9.18
N LEU A 500 -6.38 7.38 -9.67
CA LEU A 500 -5.14 7.09 -10.38
C LEU A 500 -4.11 6.41 -9.46
N ALA A 501 -3.94 6.89 -8.23
CA ALA A 501 -3.09 6.22 -7.24
C ALA A 501 -3.63 4.83 -6.84
N GLY A 502 -4.96 4.68 -6.78
CA GLY A 502 -5.60 3.38 -6.55
C GLY A 502 -5.42 2.42 -7.73
N LEU A 503 -5.47 2.92 -8.96
CA LEU A 503 -5.20 2.15 -10.18
C LEU A 503 -3.74 1.74 -10.26
N VAL A 504 -2.79 2.62 -9.94
CA VAL A 504 -1.36 2.28 -9.90
C VAL A 504 -1.08 1.27 -8.78
N ALA A 505 -1.65 1.45 -7.59
CA ALA A 505 -1.49 0.49 -6.50
C ALA A 505 -2.16 -0.86 -6.83
N GLY A 506 -3.32 -0.83 -7.48
CA GLY A 506 -3.98 -2.01 -8.02
C GLY A 506 -3.10 -2.70 -9.06
N PHE A 507 -2.53 -1.97 -10.01
CA PHE A 507 -1.66 -2.54 -11.04
C PHE A 507 -0.38 -3.14 -10.44
N VAL A 508 0.23 -2.50 -9.45
CA VAL A 508 1.40 -3.04 -8.73
C VAL A 508 1.01 -4.27 -7.90
N ALA A 509 -0.14 -4.25 -7.23
CA ALA A 509 -0.65 -5.43 -6.52
C ALA A 509 -0.91 -6.59 -7.48
N LEU A 510 -1.54 -6.32 -8.62
CA LEU A 510 -1.78 -7.29 -9.69
C LEU A 510 -0.47 -7.89 -10.18
N LEU A 511 0.52 -7.04 -10.48
CA LEU A 511 1.81 -7.48 -11.01
C LEU A 511 2.61 -8.30 -9.98
N LEU A 512 2.57 -7.93 -8.70
CA LEU A 512 3.16 -8.71 -7.59
C LEU A 512 2.43 -10.03 -7.35
N SER A 513 1.11 -10.04 -7.46
CA SER A 513 0.31 -11.26 -7.38
C SER A 513 0.58 -12.21 -8.54
N LEU A 514 0.68 -11.68 -9.76
CA LEU A 514 1.07 -12.45 -10.95
C LEU A 514 2.48 -13.02 -10.80
N THR A 515 3.46 -12.25 -10.33
CA THR A 515 4.82 -12.76 -10.13
C THR A 515 4.90 -13.81 -9.03
N ALA A 516 4.19 -13.64 -7.92
CA ALA A 516 4.07 -14.65 -6.88
C ALA A 516 3.34 -15.90 -7.40
N MET A 517 2.28 -15.73 -8.19
CA MET A 517 1.55 -16.82 -8.84
C MET A 517 2.45 -17.59 -9.80
N PHE A 518 3.15 -16.93 -10.72
CA PHE A 518 4.10 -17.58 -11.65
C PHE A 518 5.25 -18.29 -10.92
N SER A 519 5.75 -17.75 -9.81
CA SER A 519 6.77 -18.43 -9.00
C SER A 519 6.23 -19.67 -8.28
N ILE A 520 4.91 -19.76 -8.08
CA ILE A 520 4.20 -20.92 -7.53
C ILE A 520 3.73 -21.86 -8.67
N ASP A 521 3.49 -21.35 -9.88
CA ASP A 521 2.95 -22.05 -11.06
C ASP A 521 3.98 -22.79 -11.91
N ASP A 522 5.26 -22.43 -11.85
CA ASP A 522 6.35 -23.08 -12.61
C ASP A 522 6.56 -24.58 -12.28
N ALA A 523 5.65 -25.19 -11.50
CA ALA A 523 5.67 -26.59 -11.11
C ALA A 523 4.54 -27.47 -11.70
N SER A 524 3.50 -26.98 -12.38
CA SER A 524 2.35 -27.87 -12.69
C SER A 524 1.43 -27.55 -13.89
N GLY A 525 1.83 -26.74 -14.86
CA GLY A 525 0.89 -26.18 -15.88
C GLY A 525 0.76 -26.94 -17.20
N THR A 526 1.64 -27.89 -17.50
CA THR A 526 1.59 -28.70 -18.72
C THR A 526 1.56 -30.17 -18.30
N LEU A 527 0.67 -30.97 -18.89
CA LEU A 527 0.81 -32.43 -18.86
C LEU A 527 2.28 -32.73 -19.10
N PRO A 528 2.97 -33.42 -18.18
CA PRO A 528 4.37 -33.71 -18.38
C PRO A 528 4.46 -34.54 -19.65
N THR A 529 5.05 -33.97 -20.70
CA THR A 529 5.35 -34.72 -21.91
C THR A 529 6.62 -35.48 -21.63
N GLY A 530 6.54 -36.81 -21.69
CA GLY A 530 7.73 -37.64 -21.61
C GLY A 530 8.72 -37.22 -22.71
N SER A 531 10.01 -37.37 -22.41
CA SER A 531 11.10 -37.01 -23.34
C SER A 531 12.15 -38.10 -23.45
N ARG A 532 11.88 -39.26 -22.83
CA ARG A 532 12.77 -40.40 -22.86
C ARG A 532 12.41 -41.29 -24.06
N PRO A 533 13.40 -41.75 -24.82
CA PRO A 533 13.17 -42.76 -25.84
C PRO A 533 12.88 -44.12 -25.20
N LEU A 534 12.25 -45.01 -25.96
CA LEU A 534 12.07 -46.39 -25.54
C LEU A 534 13.45 -47.07 -25.36
N GLU A 535 13.75 -47.58 -24.16
CA GLU A 535 15.08 -48.12 -23.84
C GLU A 535 15.35 -49.41 -24.62
N ALA A 536 14.41 -50.34 -24.59
CA ALA A 536 14.50 -51.60 -25.31
C ALA A 536 13.14 -52.08 -25.82
N LEU A 537 13.15 -52.71 -27.01
CA LEU A 537 12.02 -53.43 -27.58
C LEU A 537 12.51 -54.82 -28.00
N ARG A 538 12.05 -55.86 -27.30
CA ARG A 538 12.45 -57.27 -27.50
C ARG A 538 11.25 -58.09 -27.97
N PHE A 539 11.49 -59.13 -28.76
CA PHE A 539 10.46 -60.01 -29.30
C PHE A 539 10.79 -61.46 -28.97
N GLU A 540 9.80 -62.24 -28.55
CA GLU A 540 9.96 -63.67 -28.23
C GLU A 540 8.80 -64.50 -28.83
N PRO A 541 9.06 -65.68 -29.46
CA PRO A 541 10.35 -66.35 -29.66
C PRO A 541 11.26 -65.68 -30.71
N ASP A 542 10.73 -65.04 -31.76
CA ASP A 542 11.49 -64.31 -32.78
C ASP A 542 10.65 -63.14 -33.36
N ALA A 543 11.28 -62.08 -33.88
CA ALA A 543 10.57 -60.96 -34.54
C ALA A 543 9.97 -61.29 -35.92
N GLY A 544 9.95 -62.56 -36.35
CA GLY A 544 9.62 -62.99 -37.71
C GLY A 544 8.20 -62.67 -38.20
N GLY A 545 7.30 -62.25 -37.29
CA GLY A 545 5.94 -61.79 -37.59
C GLY A 545 5.75 -60.27 -37.59
N PHE A 546 6.81 -59.47 -37.41
CA PHE A 546 6.72 -58.02 -37.23
C PHE A 546 7.71 -57.25 -38.12
N ASP A 547 7.27 -56.13 -38.69
CA ASP A 547 8.17 -55.11 -39.26
C ASP A 547 8.67 -54.15 -38.16
N VAL A 548 9.83 -54.49 -37.58
CA VAL A 548 10.44 -53.73 -36.47
C VAL A 548 10.82 -52.30 -36.88
N GLU A 549 11.20 -52.07 -38.15
CA GLU A 549 11.54 -50.72 -38.62
C GLU A 549 10.31 -49.83 -38.73
N LYS A 550 9.17 -50.40 -39.14
CA LYS A 550 7.89 -49.71 -39.15
C LYS A 550 7.40 -49.40 -37.74
N ILE A 551 7.46 -50.37 -36.81
CA ILE A 551 7.09 -50.14 -35.40
C ILE A 551 7.94 -49.00 -34.81
N ARG A 552 9.27 -49.01 -34.99
CA ARG A 552 10.14 -47.94 -34.48
C ARG A 552 9.92 -46.58 -35.13
N ARG A 553 9.37 -46.53 -36.35
CA ARG A 553 9.03 -45.28 -37.03
C ARG A 553 7.72 -44.69 -36.51
N ASP A 554 6.78 -45.56 -36.14
CA ASP A 554 5.42 -45.18 -35.74
C ASP A 554 5.33 -44.91 -34.23
N VAL A 555 6.31 -45.35 -33.43
CA VAL A 555 6.43 -45.05 -31.99
C VAL A 555 7.12 -43.71 -31.77
N GLU A 556 6.47 -42.81 -31.03
CA GLU A 556 7.06 -41.54 -30.60
C GLU A 556 7.86 -41.71 -29.28
N ASP A 557 9.04 -41.08 -29.17
CA ASP A 557 9.95 -41.13 -28.01
C ASP A 557 9.48 -40.22 -26.84
N ASN A 558 8.29 -40.49 -26.31
CA ASN A 558 7.61 -39.65 -25.32
C ASN A 558 7.38 -40.36 -23.97
N PHE A 559 8.28 -41.24 -23.53
CA PHE A 559 8.16 -41.97 -22.27
C PHE A 559 8.64 -41.14 -21.06
N MET A 560 8.09 -41.43 -19.88
CA MET A 560 8.43 -40.73 -18.63
C MET A 560 9.64 -41.37 -17.92
N GLU A 561 9.80 -42.67 -18.10
CA GLU A 561 10.84 -43.50 -17.48
C GLU A 561 11.60 -44.32 -18.53
N ASP A 562 12.71 -44.94 -18.12
CA ASP A 562 13.46 -45.85 -18.99
C ASP A 562 12.67 -47.17 -19.07
N LEU A 563 11.98 -47.37 -20.19
CA LEU A 563 11.04 -48.47 -20.38
C LEU A 563 11.63 -49.54 -21.30
N GLU A 564 11.73 -50.77 -20.79
CA GLU A 564 12.03 -51.98 -21.56
C GLU A 564 10.73 -52.76 -21.83
N VAL A 565 10.42 -52.99 -23.11
CA VAL A 565 9.21 -53.71 -23.52
C VAL A 565 9.56 -55.05 -24.14
N MET A 566 8.96 -56.11 -23.62
CA MET A 566 8.98 -57.46 -24.20
C MET A 566 7.67 -57.76 -24.91
N VAL A 567 7.72 -57.90 -26.23
CA VAL A 567 6.59 -58.32 -27.06
C VAL A 567 6.58 -59.84 -27.15
N VAL A 568 5.50 -60.46 -26.69
CA VAL A 568 5.34 -61.93 -26.71
C VAL A 568 4.25 -62.30 -27.69
N ALA A 569 4.61 -63.10 -28.69
CA ALA A 569 3.66 -63.58 -29.68
C ALA A 569 2.96 -64.86 -29.19
N GLY A 570 1.63 -64.86 -29.22
CA GLY A 570 0.77 -66.01 -28.89
C GLY A 570 -0.27 -66.29 -29.97
N ASP A 571 -1.03 -67.37 -29.80
CA ASP A 571 -2.13 -67.73 -30.69
C ASP A 571 -3.49 -67.37 -30.05
N ALA A 572 -4.31 -66.59 -30.75
CA ALA A 572 -5.56 -66.07 -30.18
C ALA A 572 -6.62 -67.17 -29.96
N GLU A 573 -6.65 -68.20 -30.80
CA GLU A 573 -7.62 -69.30 -30.71
C GLU A 573 -7.19 -70.32 -29.65
N ASP A 574 -5.90 -70.65 -29.57
CA ASP A 574 -5.37 -71.63 -28.63
C ASP A 574 -5.19 -71.06 -27.21
N ASP A 575 -4.63 -69.85 -27.07
CA ASP A 575 -4.29 -69.30 -25.76
C ASP A 575 -5.48 -68.56 -25.12
N LEU A 576 -6.20 -67.74 -25.91
CA LEU A 576 -7.29 -66.91 -25.41
C LEU A 576 -8.69 -67.46 -25.71
N LEU A 577 -8.80 -68.55 -26.47
CA LEU A 577 -10.08 -69.12 -26.91
C LEU A 577 -10.97 -68.10 -27.66
N LEU A 578 -10.34 -67.17 -28.38
CA LEU A 578 -11.00 -66.14 -29.18
C LEU A 578 -11.03 -66.56 -30.65
N SER A 579 -12.21 -66.64 -31.26
CA SER A 579 -12.32 -66.87 -32.70
C SER A 579 -12.83 -65.62 -33.42
N MET A 580 -12.50 -65.45 -34.70
CA MET A 580 -13.10 -64.43 -35.55
C MET A 580 -14.39 -64.91 -36.24
N ASP A 581 -14.76 -66.19 -36.10
CA ASP A 581 -16.03 -66.70 -36.64
C ASP A 581 -17.20 -66.35 -35.71
N TYR A 582 -18.07 -65.47 -36.18
CA TYR A 582 -19.29 -65.09 -35.47
C TYR A 582 -20.12 -66.31 -35.06
N ALA A 583 -20.22 -67.36 -35.89
CA ALA A 583 -21.03 -68.53 -35.59
C ALA A 583 -20.44 -69.39 -34.45
N VAL A 584 -19.12 -69.36 -34.27
CA VAL A 584 -18.42 -70.02 -33.15
C VAL A 584 -18.67 -69.24 -31.86
N ASN A 585 -18.49 -67.92 -31.89
CA ASN A 585 -18.65 -67.08 -30.71
C ASN A 585 -20.11 -66.94 -30.26
N ALA A 586 -21.05 -66.83 -31.19
CA ALA A 586 -22.50 -66.80 -30.92
C ALA A 586 -23.00 -68.08 -30.24
N ARG A 587 -22.33 -69.23 -30.46
CA ARG A 587 -22.61 -70.48 -29.74
C ARG A 587 -21.99 -70.51 -28.33
N LYS A 588 -20.87 -69.83 -28.12
CA LYS A 588 -20.11 -69.81 -26.86
C LYS A 588 -20.76 -68.88 -25.81
N TYR A 589 -21.28 -67.72 -26.24
CA TYR A 589 -21.84 -66.70 -25.35
C TYR A 589 -23.37 -66.72 -25.33
N ASP A 590 -24.00 -66.15 -26.36
CA ASP A 590 -25.45 -66.13 -26.58
C ASP A 590 -25.71 -65.79 -28.06
N PRO A 591 -26.56 -66.52 -28.80
CA PRO A 591 -26.87 -66.20 -30.19
C PRO A 591 -27.53 -64.83 -30.39
N ASP A 592 -28.22 -64.32 -29.37
CA ASP A 592 -28.93 -63.04 -29.41
C ASP A 592 -28.04 -61.87 -28.93
N ASP A 593 -26.81 -62.14 -28.50
CA ASP A 593 -25.87 -61.10 -28.08
C ASP A 593 -25.21 -60.42 -29.28
N PRO A 594 -25.45 -59.10 -29.48
CA PRO A 594 -24.90 -58.37 -30.61
C PRO A 594 -23.37 -58.18 -30.53
N MET A 595 -22.75 -58.51 -29.39
CA MET A 595 -21.32 -58.32 -29.13
C MET A 595 -20.54 -59.63 -29.12
N ALA A 596 -21.17 -60.77 -29.42
CA ALA A 596 -20.56 -62.09 -29.29
C ALA A 596 -19.22 -62.21 -30.05
N SER A 597 -19.10 -61.59 -31.23
CA SER A 597 -17.87 -61.65 -32.05
C SER A 597 -16.67 -60.92 -31.47
N SER A 598 -16.85 -60.02 -30.50
CA SER A 598 -15.78 -59.25 -29.88
C SER A 598 -15.63 -59.54 -28.39
N ARG A 599 -16.36 -60.52 -27.84
CA ARG A 599 -16.33 -60.82 -26.40
C ARG A 599 -15.06 -61.54 -25.95
N VAL A 600 -14.54 -61.09 -24.81
CA VAL A 600 -13.48 -61.77 -24.06
C VAL A 600 -13.98 -62.17 -22.66
N ASP A 601 -13.55 -63.34 -22.18
CA ASP A 601 -13.73 -63.74 -20.78
C ASP A 601 -12.59 -63.16 -19.94
N ALA A 602 -12.91 -62.18 -19.10
CA ALA A 602 -11.94 -61.47 -18.26
C ALA A 602 -11.16 -62.42 -17.32
N ASN A 603 -11.78 -63.48 -16.80
CA ASN A 603 -11.06 -64.41 -15.92
C ASN A 603 -10.04 -65.23 -16.71
N HIS A 604 -10.44 -65.76 -17.87
CA HIS A 604 -9.54 -66.53 -18.74
C HIS A 604 -8.39 -65.67 -19.28
N LEU A 605 -8.68 -64.43 -19.65
CA LEU A 605 -7.66 -63.46 -20.06
C LEU A 605 -6.63 -63.23 -18.95
N LEU A 606 -7.08 -62.91 -17.72
CA LEU A 606 -6.16 -62.70 -16.60
C LEU A 606 -5.38 -63.97 -16.25
N GLU A 607 -6.01 -65.14 -16.24
CA GLU A 607 -5.29 -66.41 -16.04
C GLU A 607 -4.17 -66.60 -17.07
N THR A 608 -4.44 -66.25 -18.32
CA THR A 608 -3.46 -66.34 -19.41
C THR A 608 -2.34 -65.32 -19.22
N MET A 609 -2.66 -64.08 -18.84
CA MET A 609 -1.67 -63.04 -18.53
C MET A 609 -0.79 -63.40 -17.33
N TRP A 610 -1.34 -64.01 -16.28
CA TRP A 610 -0.57 -64.48 -15.13
C TRP A 610 0.30 -65.69 -15.47
N LYS A 611 -0.18 -66.62 -16.31
CA LYS A 611 0.64 -67.72 -16.84
C LYS A 611 1.80 -67.16 -17.67
N LEU A 612 1.54 -66.15 -18.50
CA LEU A 612 2.57 -65.47 -19.29
C LEU A 612 3.62 -64.83 -18.38
N LYS A 613 3.20 -64.07 -17.37
CA LYS A 613 4.09 -63.46 -16.37
C LYS A 613 4.98 -64.52 -15.68
N ALA A 614 4.42 -65.68 -15.34
CA ALA A 614 5.14 -66.79 -14.71
C ALA A 614 6.16 -67.50 -15.64
N GLN A 615 6.02 -67.40 -16.96
CA GLN A 615 7.00 -67.94 -17.92
C GLN A 615 8.30 -67.13 -17.93
N TYR A 616 8.27 -65.88 -17.47
CA TYR A 616 9.40 -64.95 -17.49
C TYR A 616 9.80 -64.52 -16.06
N PRO A 617 10.31 -65.44 -15.22
CA PRO A 617 10.62 -65.13 -13.82
C PRO A 617 11.72 -64.07 -13.65
N HIS A 618 12.53 -63.82 -14.68
CA HIS A 618 13.57 -62.80 -14.65
C HIS A 618 13.04 -61.36 -14.78
N LEU A 619 11.77 -61.18 -15.15
CA LEU A 619 11.09 -59.89 -15.25
C LEU A 619 10.26 -59.55 -14.01
N VAL A 620 10.19 -60.47 -13.04
CA VAL A 620 9.23 -60.44 -11.94
C VAL A 620 9.99 -60.49 -10.61
N ASP A 621 9.54 -59.74 -9.62
CA ASP A 621 10.00 -59.85 -8.24
C ASP A 621 9.51 -61.16 -7.62
N GLU A 622 10.43 -61.99 -7.13
CA GLU A 622 10.13 -63.31 -6.55
C GLU A 622 9.22 -63.24 -5.31
N SER A 623 9.23 -62.12 -4.57
CA SER A 623 8.49 -61.95 -3.32
C SER A 623 7.04 -61.50 -3.53
N THR A 624 6.78 -60.63 -4.51
CA THR A 624 5.45 -60.05 -4.76
C THR A 624 4.78 -60.65 -6.00
N GLY A 625 5.56 -61.24 -6.91
CA GLY A 625 5.08 -61.64 -8.22
C GLY A 625 4.78 -60.46 -9.14
N GLU A 626 5.30 -59.26 -8.84
CA GLU A 626 5.11 -58.03 -9.62
C GLU A 626 6.22 -57.81 -10.65
N LEU A 627 5.96 -57.11 -11.76
CA LEU A 627 7.02 -56.80 -12.74
C LEU A 627 8.07 -55.89 -12.09
N LEU A 628 9.35 -56.12 -12.41
CA LEU A 628 10.45 -55.26 -11.96
C LEU A 628 10.29 -53.85 -12.54
N PRO A 629 10.68 -52.78 -11.80
CA PRO A 629 10.56 -51.41 -12.27
C PRO A 629 11.15 -51.17 -13.67
N GLY A 630 10.42 -50.46 -14.53
CA GLY A 630 10.80 -50.15 -15.91
C GLY A 630 10.54 -51.27 -16.92
N GLN A 631 9.89 -52.37 -16.51
CA GLN A 631 9.55 -53.48 -17.40
C GLN A 631 8.08 -53.45 -17.82
N ALA A 632 7.82 -53.74 -19.08
CA ALA A 632 6.48 -53.99 -19.60
C ALA A 632 6.46 -55.22 -20.52
N VAL A 633 5.36 -55.96 -20.49
CA VAL A 633 5.14 -57.14 -21.34
C VAL A 633 3.89 -56.91 -22.18
N LEU A 634 4.07 -57.00 -23.50
CA LEU A 634 3.03 -56.77 -24.50
C LEU A 634 2.66 -58.09 -25.19
N PRO A 635 1.58 -58.77 -24.77
CA PRO A 635 1.14 -59.99 -25.42
C PRO A 635 0.36 -59.67 -26.70
N VAL A 636 0.88 -60.14 -27.84
CA VAL A 636 0.27 -59.97 -29.16
C VAL A 636 -0.21 -61.34 -29.64
N TYR A 637 -1.52 -61.50 -29.74
CA TYR A 637 -2.13 -62.77 -30.15
C TYR A 637 -2.52 -62.73 -31.63
N PHE A 638 -2.06 -63.71 -32.40
CA PHE A 638 -2.31 -63.82 -33.82
C PHE A 638 -3.57 -64.64 -34.10
N PHE A 639 -4.35 -64.20 -35.08
CA PHE A 639 -5.41 -64.99 -35.71
C PHE A 639 -4.90 -65.63 -37.00
N ASP A 640 -5.52 -66.73 -37.43
CA ASP A 640 -5.20 -67.45 -38.68
C ASP A 640 -5.15 -66.59 -39.94
N ASN A 641 -5.89 -65.47 -39.96
CA ASN A 641 -5.95 -64.55 -41.09
C ASN A 641 -4.84 -63.47 -41.08
N GLY A 642 -3.91 -63.52 -40.13
CA GLY A 642 -2.78 -62.61 -39.99
C GLY A 642 -3.09 -61.28 -39.29
N TYR A 643 -4.32 -61.09 -38.80
CA TYR A 643 -4.62 -59.99 -37.87
C TYR A 643 -4.21 -60.36 -36.45
N THR A 644 -4.08 -59.34 -35.60
CA THR A 644 -3.66 -59.49 -34.21
C THR A 644 -4.60 -58.79 -33.26
N THR A 645 -4.57 -59.20 -32.00
CA THR A 645 -5.19 -58.47 -30.89
C THR A 645 -4.21 -58.33 -29.72
N VAL A 646 -4.29 -57.19 -29.04
CA VAL A 646 -3.67 -56.95 -27.74
C VAL A 646 -4.82 -56.65 -26.78
N PRO A 647 -5.35 -57.65 -26.08
CA PRO A 647 -6.51 -57.46 -25.21
C PRO A 647 -6.16 -56.70 -23.92
N ALA A 648 -4.90 -56.81 -23.47
CA ALA A 648 -4.34 -56.08 -22.34
C ALA A 648 -2.80 -56.20 -22.37
N TRP A 649 -2.11 -55.21 -21.82
CA TRP A 649 -0.66 -55.20 -21.62
C TRP A 649 -0.31 -55.14 -20.14
N LEU A 650 0.89 -55.64 -19.80
CA LEU A 650 1.42 -55.72 -18.45
C LEU A 650 2.49 -54.65 -18.24
N THR A 651 2.50 -53.98 -17.08
CA THR A 651 3.52 -52.98 -16.72
C THR A 651 3.96 -53.13 -15.28
N SER A 652 5.15 -52.64 -14.94
CA SER A 652 5.58 -52.44 -13.55
C SER A 652 4.94 -51.22 -12.89
N GLU A 653 4.41 -50.29 -13.68
CA GLU A 653 3.87 -49.02 -13.20
C GLU A 653 2.43 -49.18 -12.70
N VAL A 654 2.23 -48.90 -11.42
CA VAL A 654 0.90 -48.96 -10.81
C VAL A 654 0.16 -47.65 -11.02
N TYR A 655 -1.12 -47.75 -11.36
CA TYR A 655 -1.96 -46.60 -11.66
C TYR A 655 -2.74 -46.13 -10.45
N TYR A 656 -2.56 -44.85 -10.13
CA TYR A 656 -3.17 -44.21 -8.97
C TYR A 656 -3.77 -42.85 -9.38
N ALA A 657 -4.85 -42.45 -8.70
CA ALA A 657 -5.58 -41.20 -8.88
C ALA A 657 -6.27 -41.03 -10.25
N ASP A 658 -7.61 -41.01 -10.23
CA ASP A 658 -8.52 -40.87 -11.41
C ASP A 658 -8.51 -42.07 -12.37
N ALA A 659 -8.80 -43.26 -11.82
CA ALA A 659 -9.02 -44.49 -12.58
C ALA A 659 -10.08 -44.35 -13.70
N ARG A 660 -10.98 -43.35 -13.61
CA ARG A 660 -12.06 -43.09 -14.58
C ARG A 660 -11.56 -42.77 -15.99
N ARG A 661 -10.38 -42.17 -16.12
CA ARG A 661 -9.78 -41.90 -17.44
C ARG A 661 -8.80 -42.98 -17.87
N MET A 662 -8.20 -43.68 -16.91
CA MET A 662 -7.19 -44.71 -17.18
C MET A 662 -7.78 -46.06 -17.59
N GLY A 663 -9.00 -46.39 -17.13
CA GLY A 663 -9.77 -47.55 -17.61
C GLY A 663 -10.12 -47.53 -19.11
N ARG A 664 -9.74 -46.47 -19.85
CA ARG A 664 -9.91 -46.36 -21.30
C ARG A 664 -8.69 -46.83 -22.11
N PHE A 665 -7.53 -47.07 -21.49
CA PHE A 665 -6.25 -47.19 -22.22
C PHE A 665 -5.62 -48.59 -22.23
N ASN A 666 -6.04 -49.54 -21.40
CA ASN A 666 -5.36 -50.86 -21.37
C ASN A 666 -6.28 -52.03 -21.72
N TRP A 667 -7.39 -52.21 -21.01
CA TRP A 667 -8.19 -53.43 -21.16
C TRP A 667 -9.68 -53.18 -20.95
N ASP A 668 -10.50 -53.82 -21.79
CA ASP A 668 -11.95 -53.88 -21.65
C ASP A 668 -12.32 -55.29 -21.19
N THR A 669 -12.99 -55.39 -20.03
CA THR A 669 -13.42 -56.67 -19.45
C THR A 669 -14.44 -57.43 -20.31
N SER A 670 -14.99 -56.78 -21.34
CA SER A 670 -16.03 -57.33 -22.20
C SER A 670 -15.65 -57.43 -23.66
N GLU A 671 -14.64 -56.71 -24.14
CA GLU A 671 -14.35 -56.61 -25.58
C GLU A 671 -12.86 -56.69 -25.92
N PHE A 672 -12.53 -57.17 -27.12
CA PHE A 672 -11.19 -57.08 -27.71
C PHE A 672 -11.21 -56.37 -29.07
N PHE A 673 -10.09 -55.79 -29.44
CA PHE A 673 -9.91 -55.06 -30.71
C PHE A 673 -8.93 -55.78 -31.62
N ILE A 674 -9.18 -55.70 -32.93
CA ILE A 674 -8.38 -56.36 -33.96
C ILE A 674 -7.67 -55.30 -34.79
N SER A 675 -6.37 -55.46 -34.99
CA SER A 675 -5.52 -54.57 -35.78
C SER A 675 -4.44 -55.36 -36.52
N LYS A 676 -3.62 -54.67 -37.31
CA LYS A 676 -2.45 -55.29 -37.93
C LYS A 676 -1.31 -55.44 -36.91
N PRO A 677 -0.40 -56.41 -37.07
CA PRO A 677 0.67 -56.66 -36.09
C PRO A 677 1.48 -55.42 -35.70
N GLU A 678 1.91 -54.59 -36.66
CA GLU A 678 2.69 -53.39 -36.32
C GLU A 678 1.86 -52.30 -35.64
N GLU A 679 0.61 -52.13 -36.08
CA GLU A 679 -0.34 -51.15 -35.54
C GLU A 679 -0.71 -51.52 -34.10
N ALA A 680 -0.95 -52.80 -33.83
CA ALA A 680 -1.21 -53.33 -32.49
C ALA A 680 -0.07 -52.98 -31.52
N VAL A 681 1.18 -53.14 -31.95
CA VAL A 681 2.35 -52.83 -31.12
C VAL A 681 2.54 -51.33 -30.95
N SER A 682 2.48 -50.54 -32.03
CA SER A 682 2.69 -49.09 -31.96
C SER A 682 1.59 -48.38 -31.15
N GLU A 683 0.32 -48.75 -31.36
CA GLU A 683 -0.81 -48.17 -30.61
C GLU A 683 -0.71 -48.53 -29.12
N SER A 684 -0.31 -49.76 -28.78
CA SER A 684 -0.14 -50.16 -27.38
C SER A 684 1.00 -49.38 -26.71
N LEU A 685 2.12 -49.17 -27.41
CA LEU A 685 3.23 -48.35 -26.90
C LEU A 685 2.83 -46.88 -26.73
N GLU A 686 2.06 -46.33 -27.65
CA GLU A 686 1.48 -44.99 -27.54
C GLU A 686 0.52 -44.89 -26.35
N GLN A 687 -0.31 -45.92 -26.13
CA GLN A 687 -1.24 -46.00 -25.00
C GLN A 687 -0.50 -46.11 -23.66
N ILE A 688 0.56 -46.91 -23.58
CA ILE A 688 1.44 -46.99 -22.39
C ILE A 688 2.04 -45.61 -22.13
N SER A 689 2.68 -44.98 -23.12
CA SER A 689 3.28 -43.65 -22.98
C SER A 689 2.27 -42.61 -22.49
N LYS A 690 1.09 -42.54 -23.11
CA LYS A 690 0.02 -41.65 -22.66
C LYS A 690 -0.36 -41.96 -21.22
N ALA A 691 -0.57 -43.23 -20.89
CA ALA A 691 -0.99 -43.63 -19.55
C ALA A 691 0.06 -43.24 -18.48
N GLN A 692 1.38 -43.34 -18.76
CA GLN A 692 2.42 -42.81 -17.85
C GLN A 692 2.32 -41.29 -17.65
N GLN A 693 2.02 -40.54 -18.72
CA GLN A 693 1.88 -39.08 -18.65
C GLN A 693 0.63 -38.64 -17.86
N TRP A 694 -0.40 -39.49 -17.85
CA TRP A 694 -1.64 -39.27 -17.09
C TRP A 694 -1.56 -39.81 -15.66
N ASN A 695 -0.67 -40.76 -15.37
CA ASN A 695 -0.57 -41.40 -14.06
C ASN A 695 -0.19 -40.41 -12.95
N GLY A 696 -0.94 -40.41 -11.84
CA GLY A 696 -0.78 -39.46 -10.75
C GLY A 696 -1.19 -38.01 -11.07
N TYR A 697 -1.65 -37.72 -12.29
CA TYR A 697 -2.12 -36.38 -12.66
C TYR A 697 -3.56 -36.16 -12.21
N THR A 698 -3.73 -35.66 -10.99
CA THR A 698 -5.04 -35.16 -10.57
C THR A 698 -5.34 -33.85 -11.31
N TRP A 699 -6.35 -33.83 -12.18
CA TRP A 699 -7.06 -32.59 -12.53
C TRP A 699 -7.77 -32.12 -11.26
N GLN A 700 -7.02 -31.53 -10.33
CA GLN A 700 -7.61 -30.39 -9.66
C GLN A 700 -7.92 -29.44 -10.81
N ILE A 701 -9.21 -29.19 -11.07
CA ILE A 701 -9.61 -27.89 -11.57
C ILE A 701 -9.03 -26.94 -10.54
N ARG A 702 -7.76 -26.58 -10.75
CA ARG A 702 -7.09 -25.54 -10.04
C ARG A 702 -7.76 -24.34 -10.66
N ASP A 703 -8.95 -24.06 -10.12
CA ASP A 703 -9.37 -22.73 -9.77
C ASP A 703 -8.08 -22.03 -9.33
N SER A 704 -7.38 -21.47 -10.32
CA SER A 704 -6.19 -20.63 -10.21
C SER A 704 -6.64 -19.16 -10.15
N ASP A 705 -7.92 -18.94 -10.49
CA ASP A 705 -8.72 -17.76 -10.16
C ASP A 705 -8.78 -17.39 -8.66
N PRO A 706 -8.99 -18.27 -7.66
CA PRO A 706 -9.11 -17.90 -6.26
C PRO A 706 -7.78 -17.43 -5.69
N LEU A 707 -6.62 -17.98 -6.08
CA LEU A 707 -5.28 -17.58 -5.63
C LEU A 707 -4.89 -16.19 -6.16
N LEU A 708 -5.25 -15.88 -7.41
CA LEU A 708 -5.10 -14.54 -7.97
C LEU A 708 -6.11 -13.54 -7.35
N LEU A 709 -7.38 -13.94 -7.24
CA LEU A 709 -8.43 -13.22 -6.49
C LEU A 709 -8.04 -13.02 -5.01
N LEU A 710 -7.05 -13.78 -4.52
CA LEU A 710 -6.53 -13.76 -3.17
C LEU A 710 -5.37 -12.79 -2.94
N LEU A 711 -4.32 -12.96 -3.73
CA LEU A 711 -3.06 -12.25 -3.54
C LEU A 711 -3.26 -10.80 -3.92
N PHE A 712 -4.11 -10.54 -4.91
CA PHE A 712 -4.45 -9.20 -5.35
C PHE A 712 -5.01 -8.30 -4.22
N PRO A 713 -6.08 -8.68 -3.48
CA PRO A 713 -6.55 -7.86 -2.37
C PRO A 713 -5.54 -7.83 -1.21
N ILE A 714 -4.86 -8.92 -0.87
CA ILE A 714 -3.87 -8.94 0.22
C ILE A 714 -2.71 -7.97 -0.08
N MET A 715 -2.08 -8.10 -1.25
CA MET A 715 -1.00 -7.22 -1.70
C MET A 715 -1.49 -5.77 -1.82
N GLY A 716 -2.69 -5.56 -2.36
CA GLY A 716 -3.32 -4.24 -2.44
C GLY A 716 -3.49 -3.60 -1.05
N ILE A 717 -3.93 -4.36 -0.05
CA ILE A 717 -4.10 -3.87 1.32
C ILE A 717 -2.74 -3.63 1.99
N VAL A 718 -1.76 -4.50 1.80
CA VAL A 718 -0.39 -4.32 2.34
C VAL A 718 0.27 -3.07 1.75
N LEU A 719 0.20 -2.89 0.42
CA LEU A 719 0.67 -1.68 -0.27
C LEU A 719 -0.06 -0.44 0.25
N PHE A 720 -1.37 -0.54 0.47
CA PHE A 720 -2.15 0.55 1.04
C PHE A 720 -1.71 0.88 2.47
N ILE A 721 -1.48 -0.12 3.33
CA ILE A 721 -0.95 0.08 4.68
C ILE A 721 0.43 0.74 4.61
N GLY A 722 1.32 0.25 3.74
CA GLY A 722 2.64 0.84 3.50
C GLY A 722 2.56 2.30 3.03
N TYR A 723 1.65 2.59 2.10
CA TYR A 723 1.37 3.96 1.65
C TYR A 723 0.83 4.85 2.78
N GLN A 724 -0.07 4.35 3.63
CA GLN A 724 -0.58 5.09 4.79
C GLN A 724 0.56 5.40 5.78
N VAL A 725 1.44 4.43 6.03
CA VAL A 725 2.65 4.62 6.86
C VAL A 725 3.61 5.62 6.21
N LEU A 726 3.80 5.62 4.90
CA LEU A 726 4.67 6.61 4.25
C LEU A 726 4.05 8.02 4.30
N ARG A 727 2.77 8.13 3.92
CA ARG A 727 2.02 9.39 3.83
C ARG A 727 1.79 10.05 5.18
N TYR A 728 1.43 9.26 6.18
CA TYR A 728 1.07 9.76 7.51
C TYR A 728 2.03 9.30 8.61
N GLY A 729 2.69 8.14 8.48
CA GLY A 729 3.71 7.67 9.43
C GLY A 729 5.07 8.36 9.28
N GLY A 730 5.35 9.05 8.17
CA GLY A 730 6.43 10.06 8.08
C GLY A 730 6.30 11.23 9.08
N SER A 731 5.18 11.25 9.82
CA SER A 731 4.88 12.13 10.94
C SER A 731 5.17 11.51 12.33
N MET A 732 5.73 10.29 12.42
CA MET A 732 6.42 9.75 13.62
C MET A 732 7.69 10.55 14.04
N SER A 733 7.74 11.82 13.64
CA SER A 733 8.81 12.79 13.52
C SER A 733 9.49 13.23 14.82
N MET A 734 8.92 12.94 15.99
CA MET A 734 9.54 13.35 17.26
C MET A 734 10.50 12.33 17.88
N ARG A 735 10.36 11.02 17.61
CA ARG A 735 11.34 10.01 18.06
C ARG A 735 12.36 9.65 16.96
N LEU A 736 11.96 9.77 15.69
CA LEU A 736 12.81 9.58 14.52
C LEU A 736 13.57 10.86 14.13
N GLY A 737 14.09 11.63 15.11
CA GLY A 737 15.02 12.76 14.88
C GLY A 737 16.35 12.37 14.18
N ARG A 738 16.43 11.11 13.73
CA ARG A 738 17.53 10.48 13.00
C ARG A 738 17.48 10.68 11.48
N PHE A 739 16.33 11.08 10.93
CA PHE A 739 16.10 11.07 9.48
C PHE A 739 15.77 12.46 8.92
N GLY A 740 16.46 12.83 7.83
CA GLY A 740 16.38 14.12 7.12
C GLY A 740 17.78 14.63 6.70
N LYS A 741 17.86 15.48 5.67
CA LYS A 741 19.11 16.21 5.34
C LYS A 741 19.47 17.11 6.52
N ASP A 742 20.71 17.07 6.98
CA ASP A 742 21.26 17.84 8.12
C ASP A 742 20.61 17.60 9.51
N ALA A 743 19.87 16.50 9.69
CA ALA A 743 19.29 16.15 11.00
C ALA A 743 20.35 15.86 12.09
N ALA A 744 21.55 15.41 11.70
CA ALA A 744 22.69 15.27 12.61
C ALA A 744 23.22 16.63 13.06
N ARG A 745 23.32 17.59 12.12
CA ARG A 745 23.76 18.96 12.38
C ARG A 745 22.83 19.68 13.36
N LEU A 746 21.51 19.58 13.17
CA LEU A 746 20.53 20.11 14.11
C LEU A 746 20.69 19.54 15.53
N ARG A 747 21.10 18.27 15.67
CA ARG A 747 21.36 17.66 16.99
C ARG A 747 22.61 18.22 17.64
N THR A 748 23.66 18.49 16.88
CA THR A 748 24.88 19.14 17.38
C THR A 748 24.57 20.55 17.87
N VAL A 749 23.98 21.39 17.01
CA VAL A 749 23.63 22.79 17.36
C VAL A 749 22.69 22.84 18.56
N ARG A 750 21.76 21.89 18.68
CA ARG A 750 20.89 21.78 19.86
C ARG A 750 21.65 21.42 21.13
N LYS A 751 22.65 20.53 21.06
CA LYS A 751 23.51 20.23 22.22
C LYS A 751 24.30 21.46 22.64
N ASP A 752 24.79 22.24 21.69
CA ASP A 752 25.51 23.49 21.96
C ASP A 752 24.57 24.51 22.62
N LEU A 753 23.32 24.63 22.15
CA LEU A 753 22.29 25.42 22.82
C LEU A 753 21.97 24.89 24.23
N GLU A 754 21.86 23.57 24.42
CA GLU A 754 21.64 22.96 25.73
C GLU A 754 22.81 23.28 26.70
N ALA A 755 24.05 23.29 26.21
CA ALA A 755 25.23 23.66 26.99
C ALA A 755 25.21 25.14 27.42
N LEU A 756 24.82 26.06 26.52
CA LEU A 756 24.63 27.49 26.84
C LEU A 756 23.54 27.72 27.90
N THR A 757 22.62 26.77 28.07
CA THR A 757 21.51 26.87 29.03
C THR A 757 21.80 26.19 30.37
N MET A 758 22.89 25.42 30.49
CA MET A 758 23.30 24.76 31.73
C MET A 758 23.76 25.81 32.76
N GLY A 759 22.81 26.41 33.46
CA GLY A 759 23.05 27.46 34.46
C GLY A 759 21.86 28.41 34.66
N LEU A 760 20.94 28.49 33.70
CA LEU A 760 19.72 29.28 33.77
C LEU A 760 18.50 28.40 34.09
N ASP A 761 17.77 28.75 35.15
CA ASP A 761 16.58 28.02 35.59
C ASP A 761 15.41 28.26 34.60
N ASP A 762 14.67 27.22 34.23
CA ASP A 762 13.53 27.24 33.27
C ASP A 762 12.39 28.21 33.70
N SER A 763 12.36 28.51 35.00
CA SER A 763 11.51 29.50 35.64
C SER A 763 11.95 30.93 35.32
N ARG A 764 13.26 31.20 35.24
CA ARG A 764 13.88 32.49 34.95
C ARG A 764 13.71 32.89 33.49
N LEU A 765 13.94 31.96 32.55
CA LEU A 765 13.72 32.18 31.11
C LEU A 765 12.24 32.47 30.76
N ASN A 766 11.28 31.91 31.51
CA ASN A 766 9.86 32.25 31.38
C ASN A 766 9.42 33.46 32.25
N ALA A 767 10.19 33.83 33.28
CA ALA A 767 9.89 34.95 34.16
C ALA A 767 10.36 36.30 33.60
N VAL A 768 11.39 36.31 32.74
CA VAL A 768 11.82 37.50 32.00
C VAL A 768 10.70 38.04 31.10
N LEU A 769 9.77 37.18 30.68
CA LEU A 769 8.53 37.54 29.97
C LEU A 769 7.46 38.18 30.87
N MET A 770 7.62 38.22 32.20
CA MET A 770 6.54 38.46 33.17
C MET A 770 6.84 39.53 34.23
N PHE A 771 8.02 40.17 34.24
CA PHE A 771 8.39 41.12 35.30
C PHE A 771 7.80 42.52 35.11
N ASP A 772 7.18 43.01 36.18
CA ASP A 772 6.59 44.33 36.37
C ASP A 772 7.71 45.39 36.54
N ARG A 773 7.65 46.50 35.79
CA ARG A 773 8.72 47.50 35.66
C ARG A 773 8.47 48.70 36.58
N GLY A 774 9.17 48.76 37.72
CA GLY A 774 9.04 49.86 38.70
C GLY A 774 10.27 50.75 38.93
N SER A 775 11.47 50.41 38.45
CA SER A 775 12.67 51.25 38.68
C SER A 775 13.70 51.08 37.57
N ALA A 776 14.41 52.17 37.24
CA ALA A 776 15.33 52.26 36.11
C ALA A 776 16.49 51.24 36.20
N PRO A 777 16.80 50.46 35.16
CA PRO A 777 17.90 49.50 35.22
C PRO A 777 19.24 50.16 34.88
N LEU A 778 20.31 49.71 35.52
CA LEU A 778 21.69 49.86 35.05
C LEU A 778 21.85 49.14 33.70
N ALA A 779 22.72 49.65 32.81
CA ALA A 779 22.93 49.10 31.46
C ALA A 779 23.27 47.58 31.43
N ALA A 780 23.84 47.05 32.50
CA ALA A 780 24.12 45.62 32.66
C ALA A 780 22.86 44.74 32.70
N ASP A 781 21.76 45.23 33.30
CA ASP A 781 20.50 44.49 33.41
C ASP A 781 19.77 44.39 32.05
N SER A 782 19.90 45.39 31.18
CA SER A 782 19.33 45.36 29.82
C SER A 782 20.08 44.38 28.92
N ASP A 783 21.41 44.30 29.04
CA ASP A 783 22.22 43.38 28.24
C ASP A 783 21.93 41.91 28.58
N GLN A 784 21.74 41.59 29.87
CA GLN A 784 21.37 40.24 30.31
C GLN A 784 19.97 39.83 29.81
N ARG A 785 18.99 40.74 29.83
CA ARG A 785 17.63 40.47 29.33
C ARG A 785 17.59 40.20 27.82
N LEU A 786 18.41 40.92 27.07
CA LEU A 786 18.52 40.72 25.62
C LEU A 786 19.15 39.36 25.29
N PHE A 787 20.10 38.89 26.11
CA PHE A 787 20.65 37.54 26.00
C PHE A 787 19.60 36.45 26.33
N GLU A 788 18.88 36.59 27.45
CA GLU A 788 17.88 35.62 27.90
C GLU A 788 16.68 35.52 26.93
N SER A 789 16.23 36.63 26.35
CA SER A 789 15.18 36.65 25.32
C SER A 789 15.65 36.02 24.00
N ALA A 790 16.89 36.28 23.57
CA ALA A 790 17.46 35.64 22.39
C ALA A 790 17.64 34.12 22.56
N LEU A 791 17.96 33.66 23.78
CA LEU A 791 18.02 32.23 24.13
C LEU A 791 16.63 31.57 24.05
N ALA A 792 15.59 32.26 24.50
CA ALA A 792 14.21 31.79 24.37
C ALA A 792 13.79 31.64 22.90
N VAL A 793 14.15 32.60 22.04
CA VAL A 793 13.92 32.53 20.58
C VAL A 793 14.65 31.32 19.97
N ALA A 794 15.91 31.10 20.35
CA ALA A 794 16.71 29.96 19.88
C ALA A 794 16.03 28.62 20.22
N TRP A 795 15.55 28.46 21.44
CA TRP A 795 14.82 27.27 21.88
C TRP A 795 13.53 27.04 21.09
N ARG A 796 12.74 28.10 20.85
CA ARG A 796 11.51 27.99 20.05
C ARG A 796 11.80 27.65 18.59
N MET A 797 12.89 28.16 18.03
CA MET A 797 13.34 27.80 16.69
C MET A 797 13.78 26.33 16.60
N ALA A 798 14.50 25.82 17.60
CA ALA A 798 14.86 24.41 17.68
C ALA A 798 13.63 23.49 17.78
N GLU A 799 12.63 23.88 18.58
CA GLU A 799 11.38 23.12 18.75
C GLU A 799 10.53 23.11 17.46
N GLU A 800 10.46 24.25 16.76
CA GLU A 800 9.79 24.35 15.46
C GLU A 800 10.48 23.46 14.40
N LEU A 801 11.81 23.54 14.26
CA LEU A 801 12.58 22.72 13.32
C LEU A 801 12.46 21.22 13.61
N ALA A 802 12.43 20.84 14.89
CA ALA A 802 12.21 19.46 15.31
C ALA A 802 10.78 18.97 15.02
N SER A 803 9.79 19.86 14.98
CA SER A 803 8.38 19.48 14.72
C SER A 803 8.02 19.28 13.24
N ARG A 804 8.94 19.55 12.30
CA ARG A 804 8.66 19.45 10.85
C ARG A 804 8.55 17.99 10.35
N PRO A 805 7.66 17.70 9.38
CA PRO A 805 7.51 16.38 8.77
C PRO A 805 8.67 16.04 7.82
N LEU A 806 8.90 14.74 7.59
CA LEU A 806 10.03 14.25 6.76
C LEU A 806 10.09 14.90 5.36
N ALA A 807 8.95 15.03 4.68
CA ALA A 807 8.90 15.64 3.34
C ALA A 807 9.44 17.08 3.33
N GLN A 808 9.20 17.86 4.39
CA GLN A 808 9.73 19.23 4.51
C GLN A 808 11.21 19.23 4.91
N ARG A 809 11.67 18.24 5.69
CA ARG A 809 13.08 18.09 6.08
C ARG A 809 14.00 17.67 4.92
N LEU A 810 13.44 17.17 3.83
CA LEU A 810 14.19 16.81 2.62
C LEU A 810 14.34 18.00 1.65
N GLY A 811 13.59 19.09 1.87
CA GLY A 811 13.62 20.28 1.04
C GLY A 811 14.80 21.23 1.35
N PRO A 812 15.17 22.12 0.40
CA PRO A 812 16.28 23.06 0.56
C PRO A 812 16.05 24.06 1.71
N ASP A 813 14.83 24.59 1.87
CA ASP A 813 14.46 25.55 2.93
C ASP A 813 14.79 25.07 4.36
N TYR A 814 14.70 23.76 4.61
CA TYR A 814 15.03 23.21 5.94
C TYR A 814 16.51 23.36 6.26
N THR A 815 17.35 23.18 5.24
CA THR A 815 18.81 23.27 5.34
C THR A 815 19.23 24.70 5.65
N ASP A 816 18.65 25.68 4.95
CA ASP A 816 18.95 27.10 5.17
C ASP A 816 18.53 27.58 6.55
N GLN A 817 17.40 27.09 7.06
CA GLN A 817 16.95 27.44 8.41
C GLN A 817 17.81 26.81 9.51
N ILE A 818 18.36 25.61 9.30
CA ILE A 818 19.34 25.02 10.22
C ILE A 818 20.62 25.86 10.25
N ARG A 819 21.12 26.33 9.09
CA ARG A 819 22.30 27.21 9.04
C ARG A 819 22.08 28.53 9.77
N ARG A 820 20.90 29.14 9.61
CA ARG A 820 20.53 30.36 10.37
C ARG A 820 20.46 30.09 11.87
N PHE A 821 19.93 28.94 12.27
CA PHE A 821 19.88 28.54 13.68
C PHE A 821 21.28 28.33 14.26
N GLU A 822 22.17 27.68 13.52
CA GLU A 822 23.57 27.50 13.88
C GLU A 822 24.31 28.83 14.05
N TYR A 823 24.12 29.78 13.11
CA TYR A 823 24.67 31.12 13.22
C TYR A 823 24.14 31.87 14.47
N LEU A 824 22.85 31.74 14.78
CA LEU A 824 22.28 32.36 15.97
C LEU A 824 22.88 31.77 17.26
N VAL A 825 23.06 30.45 17.33
CA VAL A 825 23.69 29.79 18.48
C VAL A 825 25.17 30.16 18.60
N SER A 826 25.90 30.28 17.49
CA SER A 826 27.30 30.69 17.53
C SER A 826 27.47 32.13 18.05
N VAL A 827 26.62 33.07 17.60
CA VAL A 827 26.62 34.45 18.10
C VAL A 827 26.31 34.50 19.60
N LEU A 828 25.33 33.71 20.07
CA LEU A 828 25.02 33.60 21.50
C LEU A 828 26.21 33.05 22.30
N SER A 829 26.93 32.05 21.78
CA SER A 829 28.08 31.47 22.47
C SER A 829 29.23 32.45 22.66
N VAL A 830 29.53 33.28 21.66
CA VAL A 830 30.57 34.32 21.74
C VAL A 830 30.17 35.39 22.75
N ARG A 831 28.89 35.75 22.79
CA ARG A 831 28.40 36.79 23.71
C ARG A 831 28.36 36.32 25.17
N ASP A 832 28.05 35.05 25.43
CA ASP A 832 28.11 34.46 26.77
C ASP A 832 29.52 34.51 27.35
N THR A 833 30.54 34.18 26.54
CA THR A 833 31.95 34.30 26.95
C THR A 833 32.36 35.74 27.26
N ASP A 834 31.83 36.71 26.51
CA ASP A 834 32.15 38.13 26.68
C ASP A 834 31.48 38.74 27.93
N VAL A 835 30.23 38.34 28.22
CA VAL A 835 29.51 38.73 29.45
C VAL A 835 30.17 38.11 30.69
N ALA A 836 30.54 36.82 30.62
CA ALA A 836 31.27 36.16 31.70
C ALA A 836 32.61 36.87 31.99
N TRP A 837 33.35 37.25 30.94
CA TRP A 837 34.60 38.00 31.07
C TRP A 837 34.40 39.38 31.74
N ARG A 838 33.39 40.15 31.33
CA ARG A 838 33.09 41.47 31.94
C ARG A 838 32.58 41.36 33.38
N ALA A 839 31.75 40.36 33.68
CA ALA A 839 31.28 40.10 35.04
C ALA A 839 32.45 39.72 35.96
N GLN A 840 33.41 38.95 35.45
CA GLN A 840 34.63 38.61 36.16
C GLN A 840 35.51 39.85 36.38
N ALA A 841 35.71 40.69 35.36
CA ALA A 841 36.43 41.95 35.48
C ALA A 841 35.79 42.92 36.50
N LEU A 842 34.45 42.94 36.60
CA LEU A 842 33.72 43.71 37.62
C LEU A 842 33.89 43.13 39.03
N LEU A 843 33.84 41.81 39.18
CA LEU A 843 34.10 41.13 40.46
C LEU A 843 35.56 41.30 40.91
N ASP A 844 36.49 41.36 39.97
CA ASP A 844 37.90 41.62 40.24
C ASP A 844 38.11 43.11 40.59
N ALA A 845 37.42 44.03 39.91
CA ALA A 845 37.42 45.46 40.27
C ALA A 845 36.77 45.76 41.63
N GLU A 846 35.73 45.02 42.04
CA GLU A 846 35.16 45.11 43.40
C GLU A 846 36.04 44.48 44.48
N ARG A 847 36.96 43.57 44.10
CA ARG A 847 37.94 43.00 45.04
C ARG A 847 39.18 43.86 45.20
N GLU A 848 39.45 44.75 44.24
CA GLU A 848 40.54 45.72 44.26
C GLU A 848 40.13 47.10 44.81
N ALA A 849 38.83 47.32 45.05
CA ALA A 849 38.27 48.46 45.79
C ALA A 849 38.07 48.11 47.28
#